data_AF-A0A936DVU0-F1
#
_entry.id   AF-A0A936DVU0-F1
#
_cell.length_a   1.000
_cell.length_b   1.000
_cell.length_c   1.000
_cell.angle_alpha   90.00
_cell.angle_beta   90.00
_cell.angle_gamma   90.00
#
_symmetry.space_group_name_H-M   'P 1'
#
loop_
_entity.id
_entity.type
_entity.pdbx_description
1 polymer ?
#
loop_
_entity_poly.entity_id
_entity_poly.type
_entity_poly.pdbx_seq_one_letter_code
_entity_poly.pdbx_strand_id
1 'polypeptide(L)'
;MRQAVLLRAREGNTPMRIKRRDLISGFGIAVGALHLSPLEAIAAGMLDPQAAGPEYYPPALTGLRGNHAGSFETAHALALQGQHLPYPASASDSRYDLVVVGGGLSGLAAARFFREQRGHEARILVLDNHDDFGGHAKRNEFTVDGHTLIGYGGSQSIDTPSGYSPQSAALLRALGIDTTRFYRYYDREFTRRNKLGSKLFFDRAHYGVDRLIDDPRANSWLGTGDSTDPAAAVQRMPLDAKSRAAYLRLITDTRDLLAGKSTEDKILLLRGMSYDDFLRHVAGMPEPVVLLFRSESMGLWGIGYDAISALEAARNEMPGTLHLGIGAALATHGGAEDEPYIFHFPDGNAGIARLLVRDLVPGSASGNSMEDIVGARLRYDQLDLAQHAVRIRLNATVLDVRHAADRATVDVMYARAGRTERVQASHAVLACYNNIIPYLCHELPPAQAEALRWPQKVPLVYTNVALRNWRAFAKAGMYYFSAPQDFFGYGMLDFPVSMPGYAFSENPDQPILLHLVHTPAVPGLPPREQYRQGRATLLGMRFEDFEQHVVRQLQGMLGEYGFDAARDIAAITVNRWPHGYAYEYIDLHDPADWGHDKGPHITGRARCGRISIANSDSEANAYVNGAVDAAWRAVAEQLEQAG
;
A
#
# COMPACT_ATOMS: atom_id res chain seq x y z
N MET A 1 43.99 0.87 -23.83
CA MET A 1 44.37 1.83 -22.78
C MET A 1 43.13 2.65 -22.41
N ARG A 2 42.10 2.24 -21.65
CA ARG A 2 41.91 1.27 -20.56
C ARG A 2 42.93 1.40 -19.42
N GLN A 3 42.40 1.74 -18.24
CA GLN A 3 43.01 1.95 -16.93
C GLN A 3 43.76 3.28 -16.72
N ALA A 4 43.20 4.14 -15.85
CA ALA A 4 43.90 4.91 -14.80
C ALA A 4 43.27 6.30 -14.52
N VAL A 5 41.99 6.40 -14.14
CA VAL A 5 41.47 7.56 -13.36
C VAL A 5 40.33 7.10 -12.43
N LEU A 6 40.57 6.06 -11.63
CA LEU A 6 39.57 5.54 -10.69
C LEU A 6 40.28 5.09 -9.42
N LEU A 7 40.90 6.04 -8.72
CA LEU A 7 41.53 5.85 -7.40
C LEU A 7 41.89 7.23 -6.83
N ARG A 8 40.91 7.90 -6.18
CA ARG A 8 41.07 8.85 -5.07
C ARG A 8 39.72 9.45 -4.68
N ALA A 9 38.95 8.66 -3.93
CA ALA A 9 37.90 9.11 -3.02
C ALA A 9 37.48 7.90 -2.16
N ARG A 10 38.42 7.38 -1.37
CA ARG A 10 38.15 6.41 -0.31
C ARG A 10 38.95 6.85 0.90
N GLU A 11 38.37 7.73 1.70
CA GLU A 11 38.68 7.91 3.11
C GLU A 11 37.60 8.81 3.71
N GLY A 12 36.89 8.30 4.72
CA GLY A 12 36.00 9.11 5.57
C GLY A 12 34.49 8.92 5.38
N ASN A 13 33.97 7.71 5.28
CA ASN A 13 32.61 7.44 5.79
C ASN A 13 32.51 5.98 6.23
N THR A 14 32.85 5.70 7.49
CA THR A 14 32.52 4.41 8.10
C THR A 14 31.00 4.39 8.23
N PRO A 15 30.25 3.49 7.53
CA PRO A 15 28.82 3.40 7.76
C PRO A 15 28.60 3.14 9.25
N MET A 16 27.80 3.98 9.91
CA MET A 16 27.26 3.65 11.22
C MET A 16 26.40 2.41 11.06
N ARG A 17 27.03 1.24 11.21
CA ARG A 17 26.33 -0.01 11.44
C ARG A 17 25.77 0.12 12.85
N ILE A 18 24.45 0.18 12.98
CA ILE A 18 23.80 -0.14 14.26
C ILE A 18 24.43 -1.46 14.69
N LYS A 19 25.11 -1.47 15.85
CA LYS A 19 25.67 -2.71 16.36
C LYS A 19 24.47 -3.62 16.59
N ARG A 20 24.40 -4.75 15.88
CA ARG A 20 23.36 -5.80 16.03
C ARG A 20 23.15 -6.29 17.48
N ARG A 21 23.96 -5.80 18.44
CA ARG A 21 23.78 -6.02 19.89
C ARG A 21 22.70 -5.15 20.52
N ASP A 22 22.27 -4.04 19.90
CA ASP A 22 21.35 -3.09 20.53
C ASP A 22 19.91 -3.17 20.00
N LEU A 23 19.66 -3.97 18.95
CA LEU A 23 18.30 -4.33 18.49
C LEU A 23 17.73 -5.57 19.20
N ILE A 24 18.56 -6.26 19.99
CA ILE A 24 18.20 -7.42 20.82
C ILE A 24 18.41 -7.01 22.28
N SER A 25 17.45 -6.31 22.86
CA SER A 25 17.38 -6.08 24.30
C SER A 25 15.93 -6.12 24.78
N GLY A 26 15.33 -7.29 24.58
CA GLY A 26 14.21 -7.81 25.35
C GLY A 26 14.47 -9.31 25.58
N PHE A 27 15.00 -9.64 26.76
CA PHE A 27 15.30 -10.97 27.33
C PHE A 27 16.57 -11.75 26.88
N GLY A 28 17.51 -11.89 27.83
CA GLY A 28 18.13 -13.18 28.20
C GLY A 28 19.37 -13.69 27.46
N ILE A 29 20.53 -13.58 28.10
CA ILE A 29 21.90 -14.04 27.75
C ILE A 29 22.02 -15.51 27.25
N ALA A 30 22.77 -15.75 26.15
CA ALA A 30 23.94 -16.67 26.04
C ALA A 30 24.53 -16.73 24.60
N VAL A 31 25.80 -17.10 24.45
CA VAL A 31 26.67 -16.92 23.26
C VAL A 31 26.71 -18.16 22.34
N GLY A 32 26.61 -17.97 21.02
CA GLY A 32 27.12 -18.91 19.99
C GLY A 32 26.09 -19.42 18.95
N ALA A 33 26.37 -19.13 17.66
CA ALA A 33 25.73 -19.63 16.42
C ALA A 33 24.23 -19.29 16.19
N LEU A 34 23.96 -18.39 15.24
CA LEU A 34 22.63 -18.02 14.70
C LEU A 34 21.52 -17.85 15.76
N HIS A 35 21.61 -16.80 16.58
CA HIS A 35 20.53 -16.39 17.50
C HIS A 35 19.43 -15.62 16.78
N LEU A 36 18.76 -16.27 15.83
CA LEU A 36 17.43 -15.81 15.41
C LEU A 36 16.42 -16.52 16.30
N SER A 37 15.52 -15.76 16.93
CA SER A 37 14.30 -16.34 17.49
C SER A 37 13.54 -17.09 16.39
N PRO A 38 12.72 -18.10 16.73
CA PRO A 38 11.90 -18.80 15.75
C PRO A 38 11.07 -17.86 14.86
N LEU A 39 10.56 -16.75 15.43
CA LEU A 39 9.82 -15.72 14.70
C LEU A 39 10.71 -14.96 13.69
N GLU A 40 11.94 -14.60 14.06
CA GLU A 40 12.89 -13.95 13.14
C GLU A 40 13.34 -14.89 12.02
N ALA A 41 13.52 -16.19 12.32
CA ALA A 41 13.84 -17.19 11.33
C ALA A 41 12.68 -17.43 10.35
N ILE A 42 11.42 -17.35 10.81
CA ILE A 42 10.23 -17.39 9.95
C ILE A 42 10.15 -16.13 9.07
N ALA A 43 10.36 -14.94 9.67
CA ALA A 43 10.38 -13.69 8.91
C ALA A 43 11.47 -13.68 7.82
N ALA A 44 12.59 -14.38 8.07
CA ALA A 44 13.68 -14.58 7.11
C ALA A 44 13.45 -15.74 6.12
N GLY A 45 12.32 -16.45 6.19
CA GLY A 45 12.01 -17.61 5.33
C GLY A 45 12.86 -18.86 5.60
N MET A 46 13.50 -18.95 6.78
CA MET A 46 14.40 -20.04 7.17
C MET A 46 13.69 -21.21 7.89
N LEU A 47 12.52 -20.95 8.49
CA LEU A 47 11.70 -21.96 9.17
C LEU A 47 10.30 -21.98 8.57
N ASP A 48 9.66 -23.16 8.60
CA ASP A 48 8.26 -23.30 8.21
C ASP A 48 7.36 -22.57 9.24
N PRO A 49 6.56 -21.58 8.81
CA PRO A 49 5.54 -20.93 9.63
C PRO A 49 4.67 -21.90 10.44
N GLN A 50 4.37 -23.09 9.89
CA GLN A 50 3.52 -24.08 10.54
C GLN A 50 4.20 -24.80 11.71
N ALA A 51 5.54 -24.77 11.78
CA ALA A 51 6.29 -25.35 12.89
C ALA A 51 6.26 -24.48 14.16
N ALA A 52 5.80 -23.22 14.06
CA ALA A 52 5.77 -22.26 15.17
C ALA A 52 4.66 -22.53 16.19
N GLY A 53 3.63 -23.30 15.83
CA GLY A 53 2.52 -23.61 16.73
C GLY A 53 1.73 -22.37 17.19
N PRO A 54 1.20 -22.33 18.43
CA PRO A 54 0.33 -21.25 18.94
C PRO A 54 0.99 -19.85 18.99
N GLU A 55 2.31 -19.80 18.93
CA GLU A 55 3.11 -18.57 18.91
C GLU A 55 3.15 -17.91 17.52
N TYR A 56 2.62 -18.58 16.49
CA TYR A 56 2.54 -18.03 15.14
C TYR A 56 1.64 -16.79 15.10
N TYR A 57 2.28 -15.62 14.94
CA TYR A 57 1.59 -14.34 14.89
C TYR A 57 2.27 -13.35 13.93
N PRO A 58 1.98 -13.46 12.62
CA PRO A 58 2.57 -12.62 11.56
C PRO A 58 2.54 -11.10 11.78
N PRO A 59 1.53 -10.50 12.43
CA PRO A 59 1.50 -9.06 12.65
C PRO A 59 2.66 -8.53 13.50
N ALA A 60 3.22 -9.34 14.41
CA ALA A 60 4.35 -8.95 15.26
C ALA A 60 5.73 -9.10 14.58
N LEU A 61 5.79 -9.62 13.36
CA LEU A 61 7.05 -9.81 12.64
C LEU A 61 7.57 -8.49 12.06
N THR A 62 8.84 -8.19 12.35
CA THR A 62 9.58 -7.03 11.82
C THR A 62 10.42 -7.40 10.58
N GLY A 63 11.14 -6.45 10.01
CA GLY A 63 11.97 -6.69 8.82
C GLY A 63 11.22 -6.49 7.50
N LEU A 64 11.58 -7.23 6.45
CA LEU A 64 10.86 -7.19 5.17
C LEU A 64 9.53 -7.94 5.26
N ARG A 65 8.44 -7.20 5.09
CA ARG A 65 7.06 -7.66 5.05
C ARG A 65 6.41 -7.20 3.72
N GLY A 66 5.09 -7.26 3.62
CA GLY A 66 4.40 -7.18 2.32
C GLY A 66 4.69 -8.44 1.50
N ASN A 67 5.18 -8.30 0.27
CA ASN A 67 5.74 -9.43 -0.48
C ASN A 67 7.15 -9.78 0.05
N HIS A 68 7.17 -10.73 0.97
CA HIS A 68 8.35 -11.21 1.69
C HIS A 68 8.88 -12.51 1.07
N ALA A 69 10.09 -12.93 1.49
CA ALA A 69 10.67 -14.18 1.03
C ALA A 69 9.75 -15.36 1.37
N GLY A 70 9.49 -16.22 0.40
CA GLY A 70 8.54 -17.34 0.47
C GLY A 70 7.15 -17.02 -0.09
N SER A 71 6.78 -15.73 -0.21
CA SER A 71 5.43 -15.36 -0.65
C SER A 71 5.28 -15.30 -2.17
N PHE A 72 6.36 -15.15 -2.95
CA PHE A 72 6.25 -14.87 -4.40
C PHE A 72 7.08 -15.80 -5.30
N GLU A 73 8.06 -16.50 -4.74
CA GLU A 73 9.05 -17.29 -5.47
C GLU A 73 8.40 -18.44 -6.24
N THR A 74 7.43 -19.13 -5.63
CA THR A 74 6.70 -20.22 -6.29
C THR A 74 5.88 -19.71 -7.48
N ALA A 75 5.19 -18.57 -7.34
CA ALA A 75 4.44 -17.96 -8.44
C ALA A 75 5.38 -17.42 -9.53
N HIS A 76 6.53 -16.85 -9.16
CA HIS A 76 7.53 -16.39 -10.11
C HIS A 76 8.22 -17.54 -10.86
N ALA A 77 8.48 -18.67 -10.20
CA ALA A 77 9.02 -19.86 -10.85
C ALA A 77 8.06 -20.35 -11.96
N LEU A 78 6.75 -20.33 -11.70
CA LEU A 78 5.74 -20.60 -12.72
C LEU A 78 5.76 -19.54 -13.84
N ALA A 79 5.51 -18.28 -13.50
CA ALA A 79 5.22 -17.24 -14.49
C ALA A 79 6.44 -16.71 -15.26
N LEU A 80 7.61 -16.66 -14.62
CA LEU A 80 8.82 -16.07 -15.18
C LEU A 80 9.83 -17.11 -15.66
N GLN A 81 9.81 -18.32 -15.07
CA GLN A 81 10.79 -19.37 -15.38
C GLN A 81 10.16 -20.58 -16.08
N GLY A 82 8.83 -20.63 -16.20
CA GLY A 82 8.13 -21.77 -16.84
C GLY A 82 8.27 -23.07 -16.06
N GLN A 83 8.54 -23.02 -14.75
CA GLN A 83 8.63 -24.21 -13.93
C GLN A 83 7.25 -24.80 -13.68
N HIS A 84 7.10 -26.10 -13.94
CA HIS A 84 5.90 -26.86 -13.64
C HIS A 84 6.18 -27.87 -12.53
N LEU A 85 5.33 -27.87 -11.50
CA LEU A 85 5.39 -28.85 -10.42
C LEU A 85 4.47 -30.05 -10.71
N PRO A 86 4.75 -31.24 -10.13
CA PRO A 86 3.92 -32.43 -10.34
C PRO A 86 2.45 -32.20 -9.98
N TYR A 87 1.55 -32.57 -10.88
CA TYR A 87 0.10 -32.48 -10.65
C TYR A 87 -0.38 -33.64 -9.77
N PRO A 88 -1.00 -33.39 -8.59
CA PRO A 88 -1.45 -34.46 -7.71
C PRO A 88 -2.61 -35.28 -8.30
N ALA A 89 -2.45 -36.61 -8.31
CA ALA A 89 -3.45 -37.52 -8.87
C ALA A 89 -4.79 -37.48 -8.13
N SER A 90 -4.77 -37.38 -6.80
CA SER A 90 -5.97 -37.32 -5.95
C SER A 90 -6.15 -35.95 -5.31
N ALA A 91 -7.41 -35.59 -5.03
CA ALA A 91 -7.70 -34.45 -4.18
C ALA A 91 -7.23 -34.75 -2.74
N SER A 92 -6.63 -33.74 -2.12
CA SER A 92 -6.14 -33.76 -0.73
C SER A 92 -7.25 -33.56 0.30
N ASP A 93 -8.42 -33.13 -0.16
CA ASP A 93 -9.59 -32.85 0.67
C ASP A 93 -10.87 -33.23 -0.09
N SER A 94 -11.94 -33.33 0.67
CA SER A 94 -13.32 -33.34 0.20
C SER A 94 -13.68 -32.08 -0.61
N ARG A 95 -14.70 -32.20 -1.45
CA ARG A 95 -15.14 -31.15 -2.38
C ARG A 95 -15.69 -29.91 -1.65
N TYR A 96 -15.32 -28.74 -2.15
CA TYR A 96 -15.82 -27.43 -1.72
C TYR A 96 -16.95 -26.91 -2.62
N ASP A 97 -17.77 -26.01 -2.11
CA ASP A 97 -18.72 -25.24 -2.93
C ASP A 97 -18.01 -24.11 -3.67
N LEU A 98 -17.06 -23.45 -3.00
CA LEU A 98 -16.26 -22.37 -3.56
C LEU A 98 -14.79 -22.51 -3.12
N VAL A 99 -13.87 -22.35 -4.08
CA VAL A 99 -12.47 -22.03 -3.77
C VAL A 99 -12.18 -20.59 -4.18
N VAL A 100 -11.58 -19.81 -3.28
CA VAL A 100 -11.14 -18.44 -3.55
C VAL A 100 -9.61 -18.41 -3.55
N VAL A 101 -9.04 -17.89 -4.64
CA VAL A 101 -7.59 -17.75 -4.82
C VAL A 101 -7.17 -16.33 -4.48
N GLY A 102 -6.58 -16.14 -3.31
CA GLY A 102 -6.23 -14.85 -2.71
C GLY A 102 -7.10 -14.55 -1.49
N GLY A 103 -6.47 -14.31 -0.34
CA GLY A 103 -7.08 -13.94 0.94
C GLY A 103 -6.98 -12.45 1.26
N GLY A 104 -6.87 -11.60 0.24
CA GLY A 104 -7.03 -10.15 0.37
C GLY A 104 -8.48 -9.73 0.60
N LEU A 105 -8.75 -8.42 0.73
CA LEU A 105 -10.09 -7.88 0.96
C LEU A 105 -11.13 -8.39 -0.04
N SER A 106 -10.79 -8.44 -1.34
CA SER A 106 -11.67 -9.00 -2.37
C SER A 106 -11.99 -10.47 -2.12
N GLY A 107 -10.99 -11.32 -1.86
CA GLY A 107 -11.22 -12.74 -1.68
C GLY A 107 -12.01 -13.07 -0.42
N LEU A 108 -11.71 -12.37 0.67
CA LEU A 108 -12.47 -12.47 1.92
C LEU A 108 -13.92 -11.99 1.73
N ALA A 109 -14.13 -10.87 1.02
CA ALA A 109 -15.47 -10.40 0.67
C ALA A 109 -16.22 -11.41 -0.22
N ALA A 110 -15.54 -12.03 -1.20
CA ALA A 110 -16.15 -13.03 -2.08
C ALA A 110 -16.61 -14.28 -1.29
N ALA A 111 -15.78 -14.76 -0.37
CA ALA A 111 -16.17 -15.85 0.54
C ALA A 111 -17.40 -15.47 1.37
N ARG A 112 -17.43 -14.24 1.89
CA ARG A 112 -18.55 -13.73 2.71
C ARG A 112 -19.84 -13.59 1.91
N PHE A 113 -19.80 -12.98 0.73
CA PHE A 113 -20.97 -12.85 -0.14
C PHE A 113 -21.50 -14.20 -0.63
N PHE A 114 -20.61 -15.14 -0.97
CA PHE A 114 -21.04 -16.48 -1.37
C PHE A 114 -21.73 -17.21 -0.21
N ARG A 115 -21.18 -17.13 1.00
CA ARG A 115 -21.80 -17.69 2.21
C ARG A 115 -23.14 -17.04 2.53
N GLU A 116 -23.24 -15.71 2.39
CA GLU A 116 -24.49 -14.95 2.57
C GLU A 116 -25.59 -15.44 1.62
N GLN A 117 -25.24 -15.74 0.36
CA GLN A 117 -26.21 -16.20 -0.65
C GLN A 117 -26.51 -17.72 -0.60
N ARG A 118 -25.56 -18.56 -0.14
CA ARG A 118 -25.70 -20.03 -0.13
C ARG A 118 -26.02 -20.63 1.24
N GLY A 119 -25.85 -19.87 2.31
CA GLY A 119 -26.08 -20.30 3.69
C GLY A 119 -24.79 -20.70 4.42
N HIS A 120 -24.89 -20.81 5.74
CA HIS A 120 -23.76 -21.02 6.66
C HIS A 120 -23.04 -22.38 6.49
N GLU A 121 -23.70 -23.37 5.89
CA GLU A 121 -23.14 -24.70 5.62
C GLU A 121 -22.29 -24.75 4.34
N ALA A 122 -22.26 -23.67 3.55
CA ALA A 122 -21.48 -23.61 2.32
C ALA A 122 -19.99 -23.81 2.64
N ARG A 123 -19.38 -24.79 1.95
CA ARG A 123 -17.97 -25.15 2.16
C ARG A 123 -17.07 -24.28 1.30
N ILE A 124 -16.29 -23.41 1.92
CA ILE A 124 -15.46 -22.42 1.24
C ILE A 124 -14.00 -22.58 1.67
N LEU A 125 -13.09 -22.63 0.70
CA LEU A 125 -11.66 -22.60 0.95
C LEU A 125 -11.04 -21.36 0.33
N VAL A 126 -10.41 -20.53 1.15
CA VAL A 126 -9.58 -19.40 0.72
C VAL A 126 -8.11 -19.84 0.76
N LEU A 127 -7.39 -19.69 -0.35
CA LEU A 127 -5.96 -19.99 -0.47
C LEU A 127 -5.17 -18.70 -0.62
N ASP A 128 -4.20 -18.43 0.25
CA ASP A 128 -3.31 -17.27 0.14
C ASP A 128 -1.83 -17.70 0.21
N ASN A 129 -1.01 -17.10 -0.64
CA ASN A 129 0.43 -17.33 -0.69
C ASN A 129 1.18 -16.69 0.49
N HIS A 130 0.62 -15.66 1.11
CA HIS A 130 1.22 -14.98 2.23
C HIS A 130 1.04 -15.77 3.53
N ASP A 131 1.90 -15.42 4.47
CA ASP A 131 1.91 -15.86 5.86
C ASP A 131 0.75 -15.27 6.68
N ASP A 132 0.00 -14.31 6.12
CA ASP A 132 -1.11 -13.59 6.73
C ASP A 132 -2.20 -13.33 5.66
N PHE A 133 -3.44 -13.08 6.09
CA PHE A 133 -4.53 -12.65 5.21
C PHE A 133 -4.56 -11.12 5.08
N GLY A 134 -5.52 -10.59 4.31
CA GLY A 134 -5.75 -9.17 4.10
C GLY A 134 -5.03 -8.60 2.88
N GLY A 135 -3.97 -9.27 2.39
CA GLY A 135 -3.18 -8.79 1.26
C GLY A 135 -2.56 -7.43 1.58
N HIS A 136 -2.88 -6.40 0.79
CA HIS A 136 -2.44 -5.01 1.06
C HIS A 136 -2.95 -4.45 2.40
N ALA A 137 -4.08 -4.94 2.90
CA ALA A 137 -4.62 -4.59 4.21
C ALA A 137 -3.91 -5.38 5.32
N LYS A 138 -2.57 -5.26 5.36
CA LYS A 138 -1.71 -5.96 6.33
C LYS A 138 -1.57 -5.14 7.61
N ARG A 139 -1.55 -5.81 8.75
CA ARG A 139 -1.30 -5.20 10.06
C ARG A 139 0.16 -5.33 10.46
N ASN A 140 0.70 -4.32 11.13
CA ASN A 140 1.98 -4.40 11.84
C ASN A 140 1.74 -4.09 13.32
N GLU A 141 2.40 -4.85 14.18
CA GLU A 141 2.38 -4.64 15.63
C GLU A 141 3.81 -4.55 16.18
N PHE A 142 4.01 -3.63 17.11
CA PHE A 142 5.26 -3.46 17.81
C PHE A 142 4.99 -3.38 19.31
N THR A 143 5.93 -3.88 20.12
CA THR A 143 5.95 -3.63 21.56
C THR A 143 7.20 -2.83 21.88
N VAL A 144 7.03 -1.58 22.31
CA VAL A 144 8.13 -0.66 22.63
C VAL A 144 7.96 -0.19 24.06
N ASP A 145 8.91 -0.55 24.93
CA ASP A 145 8.95 -0.11 26.33
C ASP A 145 7.62 -0.38 27.09
N GLY A 146 6.98 -1.51 26.79
CA GLY A 146 5.71 -1.94 27.38
C GLY A 146 4.46 -1.40 26.69
N HIS A 147 4.59 -0.57 25.66
CA HIS A 147 3.49 -0.04 24.86
C HIS A 147 3.30 -0.83 23.57
N THR A 148 2.06 -1.20 23.27
CA THR A 148 1.68 -1.76 21.97
C THR A 148 1.45 -0.62 20.98
N LEU A 149 2.13 -0.68 19.84
CA LEU A 149 1.89 0.20 18.69
C LEU A 149 1.31 -0.63 17.54
N ILE A 150 0.23 -0.16 16.96
CA ILE A 150 -0.46 -0.80 15.85
C ILE A 150 -0.34 0.10 14.62
N GLY A 151 0.02 -0.48 13.47
CA GLY A 151 0.07 0.25 12.20
C GLY A 151 -0.39 -0.59 11.02
N TYR A 152 -0.47 0.04 9.85
CA TYR A 152 -0.87 -0.57 8.58
C TYR A 152 0.32 -0.80 7.65
N GLY A 153 0.23 -1.83 6.81
CA GLY A 153 1.28 -2.20 5.86
C GLY A 153 1.05 -1.74 4.42
N GLY A 154 -0.11 -1.19 4.08
CA GLY A 154 -0.42 -0.78 2.70
C GLY A 154 -1.76 -0.06 2.55
N SER A 155 -2.86 -0.72 2.89
CA SER A 155 -4.19 -0.12 2.79
C SER A 155 -4.49 0.73 4.04
N GLN A 156 -4.38 2.05 3.91
CA GLN A 156 -4.31 3.00 5.02
C GLN A 156 -5.67 3.45 5.58
N SER A 157 -6.63 3.79 4.73
CA SER A 157 -7.90 4.44 5.13
C SER A 157 -9.10 3.88 4.38
N ILE A 158 -10.28 3.99 4.99
CA ILE A 158 -11.55 3.85 4.29
C ILE A 158 -11.78 5.17 3.55
N ASP A 159 -11.11 5.33 2.41
CA ASP A 159 -11.15 6.61 1.69
C ASP A 159 -12.55 6.89 1.14
N THR A 160 -13.07 8.09 1.40
CA THR A 160 -14.37 8.59 0.90
C THR A 160 -15.53 7.58 0.98
N PRO A 161 -15.90 7.09 2.19
CA PRO A 161 -16.92 6.05 2.36
C PRO A 161 -18.31 6.48 1.86
N SER A 162 -18.61 7.79 1.82
CA SER A 162 -19.86 8.30 1.25
C SER A 162 -20.02 7.99 -0.24
N GLY A 163 -18.91 7.85 -0.98
CA GLY A 163 -18.87 7.48 -2.39
C GLY A 163 -18.94 5.97 -2.67
N TYR A 164 -19.08 5.12 -1.64
CA TYR A 164 -19.08 3.67 -1.84
C TYR A 164 -20.35 3.20 -2.55
N SER A 165 -20.21 2.17 -3.38
CA SER A 165 -21.37 1.49 -3.99
C SER A 165 -22.33 0.97 -2.90
N PRO A 166 -23.61 0.72 -3.23
CA PRO A 166 -24.55 0.12 -2.30
C PRO A 166 -24.05 -1.18 -1.66
N GLN A 167 -23.32 -2.00 -2.42
CA GLN A 167 -22.77 -3.29 -2.00
C GLN A 167 -21.59 -3.10 -1.04
N SER A 168 -20.66 -2.20 -1.39
CA SER A 168 -19.52 -1.85 -0.53
C SER A 168 -19.97 -1.23 0.79
N ALA A 169 -20.92 -0.29 0.74
CA ALA A 169 -21.50 0.30 1.94
C ALA A 169 -22.28 -0.72 2.78
N ALA A 170 -22.99 -1.66 2.15
CA ALA A 170 -23.68 -2.74 2.85
C ALA A 170 -22.71 -3.69 3.55
N LEU A 171 -21.57 -4.01 2.94
CA LEU A 171 -20.54 -4.83 3.58
C LEU A 171 -20.01 -4.17 4.85
N LEU A 172 -19.66 -2.87 4.81
CA LEU A 172 -19.17 -2.15 5.99
C LEU A 172 -20.20 -2.22 7.14
N ARG A 173 -21.48 -1.97 6.84
CA ARG A 173 -22.56 -2.08 7.84
C ARG A 173 -22.73 -3.49 8.38
N ALA A 174 -22.63 -4.51 7.52
CA ALA A 174 -22.75 -5.91 7.94
C ALA A 174 -21.60 -6.35 8.86
N LEU A 175 -20.42 -5.77 8.71
CA LEU A 175 -19.27 -5.97 9.60
C LEU A 175 -19.37 -5.14 10.90
N GLY A 176 -20.43 -4.34 11.07
CA GLY A 176 -20.62 -3.46 12.22
C GLY A 176 -19.75 -2.20 12.18
N ILE A 177 -19.23 -1.82 11.01
CA ILE A 177 -18.45 -0.60 10.84
C ILE A 177 -19.41 0.59 10.70
N ASP A 178 -19.36 1.48 11.70
CA ASP A 178 -20.14 2.71 11.76
C ASP A 178 -19.20 3.90 11.50
N THR A 179 -19.27 4.45 10.28
CA THR A 179 -18.35 5.52 9.84
C THR A 179 -18.52 6.81 10.64
N THR A 180 -19.68 7.03 11.27
CA THR A 180 -19.94 8.22 12.08
C THR A 180 -19.11 8.26 13.37
N ARG A 181 -18.60 7.11 13.83
CA ARG A 181 -17.78 7.04 15.05
C ARG A 181 -16.36 7.55 14.84
N PHE A 182 -15.83 7.54 13.62
CA PHE A 182 -14.48 8.04 13.33
C PHE A 182 -14.32 9.53 13.63
N TYR A 183 -15.40 10.31 13.58
CA TYR A 183 -15.44 11.71 14.04
C TYR A 183 -15.07 11.89 15.51
N ARG A 184 -15.14 10.83 16.32
CA ARG A 184 -14.71 10.81 17.72
C ARG A 184 -13.38 10.08 17.93
N TYR A 185 -13.06 9.10 17.07
CA TYR A 185 -11.84 8.31 17.19
C TYR A 185 -10.60 9.04 16.70
N TYR A 186 -10.74 9.88 15.68
CA TYR A 186 -9.64 10.65 15.12
C TYR A 186 -9.53 12.02 15.80
N ASP A 187 -8.37 12.32 16.42
CA ASP A 187 -8.13 13.63 17.03
C ASP A 187 -7.63 14.65 15.99
N ARG A 188 -8.57 15.44 15.47
CA ARG A 188 -8.30 16.52 14.49
C ARG A 188 -7.54 17.71 15.06
N GLU A 189 -7.41 17.80 16.39
CA GLU A 189 -6.73 18.89 17.08
C GLU A 189 -5.29 18.53 17.47
N PHE A 190 -4.87 17.27 17.26
CA PHE A 190 -3.58 16.75 17.70
C PHE A 190 -2.39 17.60 17.23
N THR A 191 -2.30 17.89 15.93
CA THR A 191 -1.23 18.68 15.32
C THR A 191 -1.20 20.09 15.87
N ARG A 192 -2.36 20.76 15.94
CA ARG A 192 -2.50 22.12 16.46
C ARG A 192 -2.12 22.20 17.94
N ARG A 193 -2.62 21.27 18.76
CA ARG A 193 -2.34 21.18 20.20
C ARG A 193 -0.85 20.98 20.47
N ASN A 194 -0.18 20.19 19.64
CA ASN A 194 1.26 19.92 19.75
C ASN A 194 2.15 20.87 18.93
N LYS A 195 1.59 21.86 18.23
CA LYS A 195 2.31 22.82 17.37
C LYS A 195 3.17 22.13 16.29
N LEU A 196 2.62 21.08 15.70
CA LEU A 196 3.26 20.33 14.62
C LEU A 196 2.73 20.79 13.26
N GLY A 197 3.63 20.92 12.30
CA GLY A 197 3.32 21.29 10.92
C GLY A 197 4.01 20.40 9.90
N SER A 198 3.89 20.81 8.64
CA SER A 198 4.57 20.18 7.50
C SER A 198 5.93 20.81 7.24
N LYS A 199 6.91 19.98 6.86
CA LYS A 199 8.27 20.42 6.56
C LYS A 199 8.74 19.97 5.18
N LEU A 200 9.67 20.74 4.61
CA LEU A 200 10.46 20.30 3.45
C LEU A 200 11.88 19.99 3.89
N PHE A 201 12.35 18.78 3.59
CA PHE A 201 13.72 18.36 3.83
C PHE A 201 14.53 18.38 2.55
N PHE A 202 15.63 19.13 2.59
CA PHE A 202 16.64 19.19 1.55
C PHE A 202 17.85 18.38 2.03
N ASP A 203 18.17 17.28 1.36
CA ASP A 203 19.30 16.44 1.72
C ASP A 203 20.63 17.01 1.20
N ARG A 204 21.72 16.70 1.91
CA ARG A 204 23.05 17.14 1.51
C ARG A 204 23.52 16.63 0.14
N ALA A 205 23.10 15.43 -0.29
CA ALA A 205 23.60 14.84 -1.52
C ALA A 205 23.11 15.61 -2.75
N HIS A 206 21.88 16.14 -2.72
CA HIS A 206 21.33 16.92 -3.83
C HIS A 206 21.46 18.44 -3.66
N TYR A 207 21.44 18.95 -2.42
CA TYR A 207 21.39 20.39 -2.14
C TYR A 207 22.64 20.94 -1.43
N GLY A 208 23.63 20.08 -1.17
CA GLY A 208 24.90 20.45 -0.53
C GLY A 208 24.82 20.68 0.99
N VAL A 209 23.62 20.66 1.56
CA VAL A 209 23.37 20.82 3.00
C VAL A 209 22.13 20.01 3.41
N ASP A 210 22.17 19.40 4.59
CA ASP A 210 20.96 18.86 5.23
C ASP A 210 20.20 20.04 5.84
N ARG A 211 18.98 20.29 5.37
CA ARG A 211 18.18 21.43 5.84
C ARG A 211 16.71 21.09 5.90
N LEU A 212 16.15 21.23 7.10
CA LEU A 212 14.71 21.18 7.33
C LEU A 212 14.15 22.61 7.39
N ILE A 213 13.08 22.87 6.63
CA ILE A 213 12.35 24.14 6.67
C ILE A 213 10.86 23.89 6.81
N ASP A 214 10.11 24.91 7.26
CA ASP A 214 8.65 24.92 7.13
C ASP A 214 8.25 24.77 5.66
N ASP A 215 7.29 23.89 5.37
CA ASP A 215 6.71 23.84 4.03
C ASP A 215 6.01 25.20 3.77
N PRO A 216 6.36 25.93 2.71
CA PRO A 216 5.70 27.19 2.39
C PRO A 216 4.24 27.02 1.93
N ARG A 217 3.76 25.78 1.78
CA ARG A 217 2.38 25.47 1.40
C ARG A 217 1.58 24.88 2.56
N ALA A 218 0.26 24.96 2.43
CA ALA A 218 -0.68 24.28 3.30
C ALA A 218 -0.76 22.78 2.96
N ASN A 219 -0.78 21.92 3.98
CA ASN A 219 -1.18 20.52 3.85
C ASN A 219 -2.41 20.29 4.74
N SER A 220 -3.54 20.85 4.30
CA SER A 220 -4.80 20.91 5.06
C SER A 220 -5.41 19.52 5.30
N TRP A 221 -5.21 18.57 4.38
CA TRP A 221 -5.73 17.20 4.48
C TRP A 221 -5.17 16.43 5.69
N LEU A 222 -3.96 16.75 6.17
CA LEU A 222 -3.37 16.16 7.38
C LEU A 222 -3.73 16.92 8.67
N GLY A 223 -4.60 17.93 8.58
CA GLY A 223 -4.88 18.83 9.71
C GLY A 223 -3.65 19.64 10.14
N THR A 224 -2.62 19.75 9.29
CA THR A 224 -1.51 20.69 9.54
C THR A 224 -1.93 22.06 9.02
N GLY A 225 -1.81 23.09 9.88
CA GLY A 225 -2.18 24.46 9.50
C GLY A 225 -1.21 25.06 8.48
N ASP A 226 -1.65 26.12 7.82
CA ASP A 226 -0.89 26.82 6.78
C ASP A 226 0.43 27.39 7.31
N SER A 227 1.41 27.49 6.40
CA SER A 227 2.57 28.34 6.64
C SER A 227 2.12 29.78 6.88
N THR A 228 2.51 30.36 8.01
CA THR A 228 2.15 31.74 8.33
C THR A 228 2.97 32.76 7.55
N ASP A 229 4.08 32.35 6.93
CA ASP A 229 4.95 33.21 6.09
C ASP A 229 5.68 32.38 4.99
N PRO A 230 5.00 32.10 3.86
CA PRO A 230 5.59 31.37 2.74
C PRO A 230 6.86 32.03 2.18
N ALA A 231 6.94 33.36 2.18
CA ALA A 231 8.09 34.07 1.64
C ALA A 231 9.34 33.85 2.50
N ALA A 232 9.20 33.92 3.83
CA ALA A 232 10.31 33.62 4.75
C ALA A 232 10.77 32.16 4.64
N ALA A 233 9.84 31.21 4.55
CA ALA A 233 10.15 29.80 4.34
C ALA A 233 10.94 29.59 3.03
N VAL A 234 10.48 30.16 1.92
CA VAL A 234 11.16 30.06 0.62
C VAL A 234 12.58 30.64 0.68
N GLN A 235 12.82 31.76 1.39
CA GLN A 235 14.18 32.32 1.53
C GLN A 235 15.17 31.36 2.21
N ARG A 236 14.69 30.43 3.03
CA ARG A 236 15.53 29.42 3.69
C ARG A 236 15.85 28.23 2.79
N MET A 237 15.19 28.07 1.65
CA MET A 237 15.48 26.99 0.70
C MET A 237 16.93 27.09 0.20
N PRO A 238 17.69 25.97 0.18
CA PRO A 238 19.06 25.92 -0.33
C PRO A 238 19.09 25.89 -1.87
N LEU A 239 18.35 26.79 -2.51
CA LEU A 239 18.31 27.00 -3.96
C LEU A 239 19.00 28.31 -4.32
N ASP A 240 19.25 28.56 -5.60
CA ASP A 240 19.69 29.88 -6.06
C ASP A 240 18.56 30.93 -5.96
N ALA A 241 18.91 32.22 -6.03
CA ALA A 241 17.95 33.31 -5.86
C ALA A 241 16.85 33.34 -6.94
N LYS A 242 17.16 32.92 -8.17
CA LYS A 242 16.20 32.85 -9.28
C LYS A 242 15.18 31.74 -9.04
N SER A 243 15.64 30.57 -8.58
CA SER A 243 14.79 29.43 -8.25
C SER A 243 13.89 29.71 -7.04
N ARG A 244 14.40 30.37 -6.00
CA ARG A 244 13.56 30.84 -4.87
C ARG A 244 12.46 31.80 -5.33
N ALA A 245 12.80 32.80 -6.15
CA ALA A 245 11.82 33.74 -6.68
C ALA A 245 10.78 33.06 -7.58
N ALA A 246 11.19 32.08 -8.39
CA ALA A 246 10.29 31.31 -9.24
C ALA A 246 9.34 30.42 -8.44
N TYR A 247 9.85 29.72 -7.41
CA TYR A 247 9.03 28.91 -6.50
C TYR A 247 7.97 29.78 -5.81
N LEU A 248 8.39 30.89 -5.18
CA LEU A 248 7.45 31.80 -4.50
C LEU A 248 6.39 32.33 -5.46
N ARG A 249 6.78 32.70 -6.68
CA ARG A 249 5.83 33.10 -7.72
C ARG A 249 4.82 31.98 -7.96
N LEU A 250 5.27 30.76 -8.25
CA LEU A 250 4.38 29.65 -8.58
C LEU A 250 3.30 29.37 -7.52
N ILE A 251 3.65 29.41 -6.23
CA ILE A 251 2.71 29.12 -5.15
C ILE A 251 1.82 30.31 -4.74
N THR A 252 2.09 31.52 -5.24
CA THR A 252 1.31 32.74 -4.94
C THR A 252 0.61 33.34 -6.15
N ASP A 253 0.90 32.85 -7.35
CA ASP A 253 0.37 33.43 -8.60
C ASP A 253 -1.11 33.10 -8.77
N THR A 254 -1.94 34.15 -8.78
CA THR A 254 -3.39 34.02 -8.94
C THR A 254 -3.86 34.19 -10.39
N ARG A 255 -2.93 34.29 -11.34
CA ARG A 255 -3.27 34.48 -12.76
C ARG A 255 -3.70 33.17 -13.40
N ASP A 256 -4.65 33.28 -14.33
CA ASP A 256 -4.94 32.24 -15.29
C ASP A 256 -3.80 32.16 -16.32
N LEU A 257 -2.88 31.21 -16.15
CA LEU A 257 -1.75 31.00 -17.05
C LEU A 257 -2.17 30.57 -18.46
N LEU A 258 -3.45 30.19 -18.65
CA LEU A 258 -4.04 29.80 -19.92
C LEU A 258 -5.14 30.77 -20.35
N ALA A 259 -5.08 32.02 -19.90
CA ALA A 259 -6.03 33.06 -20.25
C ALA A 259 -6.22 33.17 -21.78
N GLY A 260 -7.48 33.33 -22.20
CA GLY A 260 -7.86 33.39 -23.62
C GLY A 260 -8.19 32.04 -24.25
N LYS A 261 -7.99 30.91 -23.55
CA LYS A 261 -8.50 29.59 -23.95
C LYS A 261 -9.86 29.31 -23.33
N SER A 262 -10.71 28.57 -24.06
CA SER A 262 -11.95 28.04 -23.49
C SER A 262 -11.68 26.99 -22.40
N THR A 263 -12.66 26.71 -21.54
CA THR A 263 -12.55 25.64 -20.53
C THR A 263 -12.22 24.28 -21.17
N GLU A 264 -12.85 23.97 -22.31
CA GLU A 264 -12.61 22.73 -23.05
C GLU A 264 -11.18 22.67 -23.61
N ASP A 265 -10.69 23.75 -24.24
CA ASP A 265 -9.32 23.82 -24.75
C ASP A 265 -8.28 23.69 -23.64
N LYS A 266 -8.55 24.26 -22.47
CA LYS A 266 -7.68 24.11 -21.29
C LYS A 266 -7.61 22.66 -20.83
N ILE A 267 -8.76 21.99 -20.70
CA ILE A 267 -8.82 20.59 -20.29
C ILE A 267 -8.08 19.72 -21.31
N LEU A 268 -8.33 19.90 -22.60
CA LEU A 268 -7.66 19.15 -23.67
C LEU A 268 -6.14 19.37 -23.65
N LEU A 269 -5.69 20.62 -23.48
CA LEU A 269 -4.27 20.95 -23.39
C LEU A 269 -3.61 20.28 -22.18
N LEU A 270 -4.18 20.42 -21.00
CA LEU A 270 -3.64 19.87 -19.75
C LEU A 270 -3.64 18.34 -19.74
N ARG A 271 -4.61 17.71 -20.42
CA ARG A 271 -4.66 16.25 -20.58
C ARG A 271 -3.49 15.74 -21.42
N GLY A 272 -3.10 16.49 -22.44
CA GLY A 272 -2.06 16.11 -23.40
C GLY A 272 -0.63 16.46 -23.02
N MET A 273 -0.38 16.97 -21.81
CA MET A 273 0.97 17.29 -21.32
C MET A 273 1.17 16.80 -19.89
N SER A 274 2.41 16.47 -19.53
CA SER A 274 2.77 16.17 -18.14
C SER A 274 2.72 17.44 -17.28
N TYR A 275 2.60 17.28 -15.96
CA TYR A 275 2.70 18.44 -15.07
C TYR A 275 4.13 19.02 -15.03
N ASP A 276 5.17 18.19 -15.18
CA ASP A 276 6.54 18.67 -15.42
C ASP A 276 6.61 19.59 -16.66
N ASP A 277 5.99 19.20 -17.77
CA ASP A 277 5.94 20.00 -18.99
C ASP A 277 5.13 21.30 -18.80
N PHE A 278 4.02 21.23 -18.07
CA PHE A 278 3.25 22.41 -17.70
C PHE A 278 4.11 23.40 -16.89
N LEU A 279 4.84 22.92 -15.88
CA LEU A 279 5.72 23.77 -15.08
C LEU A 279 6.81 24.41 -15.92
N ARG A 280 7.42 23.66 -16.85
CA ARG A 280 8.51 24.15 -17.72
C ARG A 280 8.02 25.13 -18.77
N HIS A 281 6.97 24.78 -19.49
CA HIS A 281 6.60 25.43 -20.74
C HIS A 281 5.45 26.42 -20.59
N VAL A 282 4.57 26.22 -19.62
CA VAL A 282 3.45 27.14 -19.33
C VAL A 282 3.79 28.06 -18.17
N ALA A 283 4.22 27.52 -17.02
CA ALA A 283 4.53 28.33 -15.84
C ALA A 283 5.94 28.98 -15.89
N GLY A 284 6.82 28.49 -16.77
CA GLY A 284 8.18 29.02 -16.94
C GLY A 284 9.08 28.79 -15.71
N MET A 285 8.98 27.59 -15.11
CA MET A 285 9.75 27.21 -13.92
C MET A 285 11.15 26.69 -14.28
N PRO A 286 12.19 27.07 -13.51
CA PRO A 286 13.52 26.49 -13.66
C PRO A 286 13.57 25.06 -13.12
N GLU A 287 14.52 24.25 -13.60
CA GLU A 287 14.70 22.83 -13.21
C GLU A 287 14.61 22.58 -11.71
N PRO A 288 15.32 23.33 -10.83
CA PRO A 288 15.29 23.04 -9.39
C PRO A 288 13.89 23.16 -8.78
N VAL A 289 13.01 23.98 -9.36
CA VAL A 289 11.62 24.12 -8.91
C VAL A 289 10.78 22.95 -9.41
N VAL A 290 10.94 22.53 -10.67
CA VAL A 290 10.25 21.34 -11.21
C VAL A 290 10.55 20.09 -10.38
N LEU A 291 11.82 19.89 -10.02
CA LEU A 291 12.26 18.75 -9.22
C LEU A 291 11.67 18.72 -7.80
N LEU A 292 11.24 19.86 -7.24
CA LEU A 292 10.58 19.88 -5.94
C LEU A 292 9.17 19.31 -5.98
N PHE A 293 8.49 19.43 -7.12
CA PHE A 293 7.11 18.96 -7.27
C PHE A 293 7.03 17.58 -7.90
N ARG A 294 8.03 17.14 -8.66
CA ARG A 294 7.97 15.88 -9.43
C ARG A 294 7.49 14.68 -8.60
N SER A 295 7.97 14.53 -7.37
CA SER A 295 7.68 13.36 -6.54
C SER A 295 6.34 13.41 -5.81
N GLU A 296 5.58 14.50 -5.88
CA GLU A 296 4.37 14.66 -5.05
C GLU A 296 3.23 13.74 -5.45
N SER A 297 3.13 13.34 -6.73
CA SER A 297 2.16 12.33 -7.17
C SER A 297 2.49 10.92 -6.72
N MET A 298 3.73 10.66 -6.29
CA MET A 298 4.23 9.30 -6.15
C MET A 298 3.50 8.49 -5.08
N GLY A 299 3.10 9.10 -3.95
CA GLY A 299 2.38 8.39 -2.89
C GLY A 299 1.04 7.78 -3.35
N LEU A 300 0.42 8.38 -4.36
CA LEU A 300 -0.86 7.98 -4.94
C LEU A 300 -0.67 7.11 -6.19
N TRP A 301 0.16 7.57 -7.13
CA TRP A 301 0.30 6.98 -8.46
C TRP A 301 1.51 6.03 -8.60
N GLY A 302 2.45 6.02 -7.65
CA GLY A 302 3.70 5.27 -7.72
C GLY A 302 4.73 5.77 -8.73
N ILE A 303 4.46 6.91 -9.38
CA ILE A 303 5.31 7.60 -10.37
C ILE A 303 5.21 9.11 -10.21
N GLY A 304 6.17 9.82 -10.79
CA GLY A 304 6.24 11.28 -10.72
C GLY A 304 5.42 12.01 -11.77
N TYR A 305 5.32 13.32 -11.58
CA TYR A 305 4.63 14.25 -12.48
C TYR A 305 5.28 14.44 -13.86
N ASP A 306 6.39 13.76 -14.13
CA ASP A 306 6.94 13.58 -15.48
C ASP A 306 6.09 12.64 -16.34
N ALA A 307 5.27 11.79 -15.72
CA ALA A 307 4.45 10.78 -16.40
C ALA A 307 2.95 10.87 -16.02
N ILE A 308 2.56 11.91 -15.30
CA ILE A 308 1.17 12.21 -14.92
C ILE A 308 0.74 13.52 -15.57
N SER A 309 -0.49 13.56 -16.08
CA SER A 309 -1.00 14.72 -16.82
C SER A 309 -1.09 15.98 -15.94
N ALA A 310 -0.94 17.15 -16.56
CA ALA A 310 -1.22 18.42 -15.89
C ALA A 310 -2.71 18.57 -15.52
N LEU A 311 -3.60 17.84 -16.18
CA LEU A 311 -5.02 17.76 -15.82
C LEU A 311 -5.20 17.06 -14.47
N GLU A 312 -4.47 15.97 -14.24
CA GLU A 312 -4.47 15.26 -12.97
C GLU A 312 -3.85 16.12 -11.86
N ALA A 313 -2.77 16.84 -12.16
CA ALA A 313 -2.24 17.85 -11.24
C ALA A 313 -3.26 18.96 -10.93
N ALA A 314 -4.13 19.32 -11.88
CA ALA A 314 -5.23 20.26 -11.63
C ALA A 314 -6.33 19.69 -10.74
N ARG A 315 -6.66 18.40 -10.86
CA ARG A 315 -7.59 17.70 -9.95
C ARG A 315 -7.05 17.64 -8.52
N ASN A 316 -5.73 17.54 -8.37
CA ASN A 316 -5.02 17.53 -7.08
C ASN A 316 -4.55 18.93 -6.64
N GLU A 317 -5.10 20.00 -7.22
CA GLU A 317 -4.87 21.38 -6.77
C GLU A 317 -3.39 21.82 -6.76
N MET A 318 -2.57 21.23 -7.62
CA MET A 318 -1.14 21.48 -7.65
C MET A 318 -0.80 22.94 -8.06
N PRO A 319 0.31 23.53 -7.56
CA PRO A 319 0.65 24.92 -7.85
C PRO A 319 0.66 25.27 -9.35
N GLY A 320 0.13 26.45 -9.67
CA GLY A 320 -0.04 26.92 -11.04
C GLY A 320 -1.32 26.44 -11.76
N THR A 321 -2.08 25.49 -11.18
CA THR A 321 -3.33 25.00 -11.80
C THR A 321 -4.62 25.59 -11.18
N LEU A 322 -4.54 26.05 -9.92
CA LEU A 322 -5.68 26.52 -9.11
C LEU A 322 -6.54 27.61 -9.79
N HIS A 323 -5.90 28.50 -10.54
CA HIS A 323 -6.55 29.69 -11.10
C HIS A 323 -6.84 29.58 -12.61
N LEU A 324 -6.81 28.37 -13.16
CA LEU A 324 -7.11 28.13 -14.58
C LEU A 324 -8.60 28.24 -14.91
N GLY A 325 -9.48 28.40 -13.92
CA GLY A 325 -10.92 28.56 -14.13
C GLY A 325 -11.63 27.30 -14.62
N ILE A 326 -11.06 26.12 -14.34
CA ILE A 326 -11.58 24.81 -14.76
C ILE A 326 -12.15 23.96 -13.61
N GLY A 327 -12.01 24.39 -12.35
CA GLY A 327 -12.38 23.59 -11.18
C GLY A 327 -13.81 23.05 -11.20
N ALA A 328 -14.79 23.87 -11.59
CA ALA A 328 -16.19 23.43 -11.71
C ALA A 328 -16.40 22.32 -12.75
N ALA A 329 -15.57 22.27 -13.80
CA ALA A 329 -15.61 21.21 -14.82
C ALA A 329 -14.82 19.95 -14.41
N LEU A 330 -13.88 20.08 -13.45
CA LEU A 330 -13.14 18.96 -12.90
C LEU A 330 -13.83 18.30 -11.72
N ALA A 331 -14.81 18.97 -11.11
CA ALA A 331 -15.67 18.38 -10.09
C ALA A 331 -16.34 17.12 -10.68
N THR A 332 -15.91 15.95 -10.22
CA THR A 332 -16.46 14.66 -10.67
C THR A 332 -17.92 14.54 -10.24
N HIS A 333 -18.74 13.93 -11.09
CA HIS A 333 -20.18 13.81 -10.91
C HIS A 333 -20.53 12.99 -9.65
N GLY A 334 -21.29 13.58 -8.73
CA GLY A 334 -22.20 12.84 -7.85
C GLY A 334 -21.78 12.61 -6.39
N GLY A 335 -21.74 13.67 -5.59
CA GLY A 335 -22.28 13.60 -4.22
C GLY A 335 -21.49 12.87 -3.13
N ALA A 336 -20.19 12.64 -3.30
CA ALA A 336 -19.34 12.53 -2.11
C ALA A 336 -19.40 13.89 -1.40
N GLU A 337 -19.92 13.91 -0.17
CA GLU A 337 -19.77 15.09 0.68
C GLU A 337 -18.26 15.38 0.82
N ASP A 338 -17.89 16.64 1.06
CA ASP A 338 -16.51 17.01 1.40
C ASP A 338 -16.18 16.36 2.76
N GLU A 339 -15.84 15.07 2.72
CA GLU A 339 -15.65 14.26 3.89
C GLU A 339 -14.21 14.43 4.40
N PRO A 340 -14.03 14.62 5.71
CA PRO A 340 -12.70 14.75 6.27
C PRO A 340 -11.93 13.42 6.18
N TYR A 341 -10.62 13.50 6.01
CA TYR A 341 -9.73 12.33 5.95
C TYR A 341 -9.48 11.71 7.35
N ILE A 342 -10.52 11.12 7.94
CA ILE A 342 -10.53 10.65 9.34
C ILE A 342 -10.90 9.17 9.50
N PHE A 343 -11.30 8.48 8.43
CA PHE A 343 -11.80 7.11 8.49
C PHE A 343 -10.66 6.08 8.53
N HIS A 344 -9.98 6.05 9.68
CA HIS A 344 -8.82 5.20 9.94
C HIS A 344 -9.06 4.34 11.18
N PHE A 345 -8.88 3.02 11.05
CA PHE A 345 -8.51 2.22 12.21
C PHE A 345 -7.01 2.40 12.50
N PRO A 346 -6.53 2.09 13.72
CA PRO A 346 -5.10 2.08 14.01
C PRO A 346 -4.27 1.19 13.08
N ASP A 347 -4.83 0.07 12.61
CA ASP A 347 -4.20 -0.83 11.63
C ASP A 347 -4.65 -0.58 10.18
N GLY A 348 -5.20 0.61 9.89
CA GLY A 348 -5.78 0.95 8.60
C GLY A 348 -6.89 -0.02 8.19
N ASN A 349 -6.90 -0.50 6.95
CA ASN A 349 -7.96 -1.41 6.51
C ASN A 349 -7.72 -2.88 6.92
N ALA A 350 -6.64 -3.19 7.65
CA ALA A 350 -6.49 -4.51 8.25
C ALA A 350 -7.62 -4.81 9.25
N GLY A 351 -8.19 -3.79 9.89
CA GLY A 351 -9.41 -3.91 10.69
C GLY A 351 -10.58 -4.53 9.91
N ILE A 352 -10.78 -4.13 8.64
CA ILE A 352 -11.82 -4.71 7.77
C ILE A 352 -11.52 -6.20 7.49
N ALA A 353 -10.27 -6.52 7.15
CA ALA A 353 -9.86 -7.91 6.91
C ALA A 353 -10.06 -8.80 8.14
N ARG A 354 -9.72 -8.29 9.33
CA ARG A 354 -9.89 -8.99 10.61
C ARG A 354 -11.36 -9.20 10.98
N LEU A 355 -12.21 -8.20 10.70
CA LEU A 355 -13.67 -8.33 10.86
C LEU A 355 -14.25 -9.39 9.92
N LEU A 356 -13.83 -9.40 8.64
CA LEU A 356 -14.21 -10.44 7.67
C LEU A 356 -13.78 -11.83 8.14
N VAL A 357 -12.54 -11.98 8.62
CA VAL A 357 -12.06 -13.28 9.12
C VAL A 357 -12.83 -13.73 10.36
N ARG A 358 -13.14 -12.82 11.29
CA ARG A 358 -13.97 -13.13 12.46
C ARG A 358 -15.38 -13.58 12.08
N ASP A 359 -15.98 -12.92 11.09
CA ASP A 359 -17.28 -13.28 10.55
C ASP A 359 -17.24 -14.65 9.85
N LEU A 360 -16.22 -14.89 9.02
CA LEU A 360 -16.07 -16.11 8.21
C LEU A 360 -15.72 -17.35 9.04
N VAL A 361 -14.82 -17.21 10.00
CA VAL A 361 -14.27 -18.30 10.81
C VAL A 361 -14.58 -18.04 12.28
N PRO A 362 -15.69 -18.58 12.82
CA PRO A 362 -16.06 -18.41 14.21
C PRO A 362 -14.95 -18.86 15.16
N GLY A 363 -14.60 -18.02 16.12
CA GLY A 363 -13.49 -18.27 17.03
C GLY A 363 -12.12 -17.90 16.48
N SER A 364 -11.98 -17.27 15.33
CA SER A 364 -10.67 -16.71 14.92
C SER A 364 -10.26 -15.48 15.73
N ALA A 365 -11.20 -14.72 16.29
CA ALA A 365 -10.94 -13.61 17.23
C ALA A 365 -12.08 -13.48 18.25
N SER A 366 -11.76 -12.92 19.41
CA SER A 366 -12.75 -12.56 20.43
C SER A 366 -13.55 -11.31 20.05
N GLY A 367 -14.64 -11.06 20.79
CA GLY A 367 -15.46 -9.87 20.62
C GLY A 367 -16.43 -9.94 19.45
N ASN A 368 -17.16 -8.85 19.21
CA ASN A 368 -18.20 -8.72 18.20
C ASN A 368 -18.37 -7.28 17.65
N SER A 369 -17.47 -6.34 17.96
CA SER A 369 -17.58 -4.94 17.50
C SER A 369 -16.39 -4.48 16.64
N MET A 370 -16.51 -3.32 16.00
CA MET A 370 -15.39 -2.70 15.28
C MET A 370 -14.30 -2.18 16.23
N GLU A 371 -14.62 -1.97 17.51
CA GLU A 371 -13.67 -1.50 18.51
C GLU A 371 -12.85 -2.64 19.11
N ASP A 372 -13.50 -3.73 19.52
CA ASP A 372 -12.79 -4.84 20.16
C ASP A 372 -11.84 -5.59 19.21
N ILE A 373 -12.10 -5.54 17.90
CA ILE A 373 -11.23 -6.18 16.89
C ILE A 373 -9.85 -5.52 16.82
N VAL A 374 -9.72 -4.25 17.26
CA VAL A 374 -8.44 -3.52 17.28
C VAL A 374 -7.48 -4.18 18.26
N GLY A 375 -7.95 -4.55 19.45
CA GLY A 375 -7.16 -5.18 20.50
C GLY A 375 -7.19 -6.71 20.51
N ALA A 376 -8.10 -7.35 19.77
CA ALA A 376 -8.25 -8.80 19.77
C ALA A 376 -7.02 -9.50 19.17
N ARG A 377 -6.42 -10.47 19.87
CA ARG A 377 -5.41 -11.33 19.24
C ARG A 377 -6.09 -12.34 18.32
N LEU A 378 -5.70 -12.37 17.05
CA LEU A 378 -6.22 -13.34 16.09
C LEU A 378 -5.56 -14.71 16.30
N ARG A 379 -6.37 -15.77 16.23
CA ARG A 379 -5.99 -17.17 16.42
C ARG A 379 -5.77 -17.84 15.06
N TYR A 380 -4.55 -17.75 14.54
CA TYR A 380 -4.19 -18.30 13.22
C TYR A 380 -4.34 -19.83 13.16
N ASP A 381 -4.20 -20.51 14.29
CA ASP A 381 -4.43 -21.95 14.45
C ASP A 381 -5.88 -22.37 14.20
N GLN A 382 -6.83 -21.43 14.23
CA GLN A 382 -8.25 -21.70 13.96
C GLN A 382 -8.62 -21.56 12.47
N LEU A 383 -7.76 -20.95 11.64
CA LEU A 383 -8.14 -20.55 10.28
C LEU A 383 -8.42 -21.72 9.32
N ASP A 384 -7.72 -22.85 9.49
CA ASP A 384 -7.75 -23.98 8.53
C ASP A 384 -8.18 -25.32 9.18
N LEU A 385 -9.08 -25.28 10.17
CA LEU A 385 -9.60 -26.50 10.82
C LEU A 385 -10.72 -27.15 10.00
N ALA A 386 -10.70 -28.48 9.90
CA ALA A 386 -11.66 -29.26 9.10
C ALA A 386 -13.12 -29.12 9.54
N GLN A 387 -13.36 -28.72 10.79
CA GLN A 387 -14.69 -28.49 11.37
C GLN A 387 -15.35 -27.19 10.91
N HIS A 388 -14.59 -26.26 10.32
CA HIS A 388 -15.14 -25.00 9.82
C HIS A 388 -15.66 -25.16 8.40
N ALA A 389 -16.85 -24.60 8.13
CA ALA A 389 -17.41 -24.51 6.78
C ALA A 389 -16.55 -23.60 5.88
N VAL A 390 -16.05 -22.50 6.43
CA VAL A 390 -15.08 -21.62 5.75
C VAL A 390 -13.69 -21.86 6.35
N ARG A 391 -12.71 -22.11 5.50
CA ARG A 391 -11.29 -22.29 5.87
C ARG A 391 -10.43 -21.29 5.12
N ILE A 392 -9.45 -20.72 5.80
CA ILE A 392 -8.44 -19.82 5.24
C ILE A 392 -7.09 -20.49 5.41
N ARG A 393 -6.50 -20.88 4.28
CA ARG A 393 -5.25 -21.62 4.21
C ARG A 393 -4.15 -20.70 3.68
N LEU A 394 -3.28 -20.30 4.60
CA LEU A 394 -2.13 -19.43 4.36
C LEU A 394 -0.90 -20.24 3.90
N ASN A 395 0.11 -19.55 3.38
CA ASN A 395 1.33 -20.15 2.81
C ASN A 395 1.01 -21.20 1.71
N ALA A 396 -0.06 -20.97 0.95
CA ALA A 396 -0.56 -21.84 -0.10
C ALA A 396 -0.63 -21.08 -1.44
N THR A 397 0.38 -21.28 -2.27
CA THR A 397 0.46 -20.63 -3.58
C THR A 397 -0.27 -21.45 -4.62
N VAL A 398 -1.37 -20.92 -5.16
CA VAL A 398 -2.08 -21.56 -6.29
C VAL A 398 -1.21 -21.52 -7.55
N LEU A 399 -1.20 -22.63 -8.28
CA LEU A 399 -0.36 -22.86 -9.43
C LEU A 399 -1.13 -23.26 -10.68
N ASP A 400 -2.33 -23.82 -10.52
CA ASP A 400 -3.17 -24.22 -11.64
C ASP A 400 -4.64 -24.24 -11.23
N VAL A 401 -5.50 -23.74 -12.13
CA VAL A 401 -6.95 -23.71 -11.99
C VAL A 401 -7.55 -24.10 -13.33
N ARG A 402 -8.31 -25.20 -13.36
CA ARG A 402 -8.93 -25.70 -14.59
C ARG A 402 -10.25 -26.38 -14.29
N HIS A 403 -11.14 -26.42 -15.27
CA HIS A 403 -12.32 -27.28 -15.17
C HIS A 403 -11.90 -28.76 -15.15
N ALA A 404 -12.60 -29.57 -14.35
CA ALA A 404 -12.52 -31.02 -14.45
C ALA A 404 -12.97 -31.49 -15.84
N ALA A 405 -12.65 -32.74 -16.20
CA ALA A 405 -12.93 -33.27 -17.54
C ALA A 405 -14.42 -33.17 -17.95
N ASP A 406 -15.34 -33.33 -16.99
CA ASP A 406 -16.80 -33.20 -17.19
C ASP A 406 -17.31 -31.75 -17.09
N ARG A 407 -16.41 -30.80 -16.75
CA ARG A 407 -16.68 -29.38 -16.48
C ARG A 407 -17.73 -29.11 -15.39
N ALA A 408 -18.07 -30.14 -14.59
CA ALA A 408 -19.02 -30.01 -13.48
C ALA A 408 -18.38 -29.39 -12.22
N THR A 409 -17.05 -29.44 -12.15
CA THR A 409 -16.23 -28.88 -11.06
C THR A 409 -14.99 -28.18 -11.61
N VAL A 410 -14.31 -27.46 -10.71
CA VAL A 410 -13.00 -26.85 -10.94
C VAL A 410 -11.97 -27.56 -10.06
N ASP A 411 -10.87 -28.00 -10.66
CA ASP A 411 -9.67 -28.45 -9.97
C ASP A 411 -8.78 -27.24 -9.67
N VAL A 412 -8.28 -27.17 -8.43
CA VAL A 412 -7.31 -26.14 -8.01
C VAL A 412 -6.09 -26.83 -7.42
N MET A 413 -4.93 -26.63 -8.06
CA MET A 413 -3.63 -27.08 -7.57
C MET A 413 -2.90 -25.94 -6.89
N TYR A 414 -2.30 -26.22 -5.73
CA TYR A 414 -1.46 -25.27 -5.01
C TYR A 414 -0.24 -25.95 -4.41
N ALA A 415 0.79 -25.16 -4.14
CA ALA A 415 1.98 -25.57 -3.39
C ALA A 415 1.89 -25.08 -1.95
N ARG A 416 2.20 -25.97 -1.00
CA ARG A 416 2.26 -25.69 0.44
C ARG A 416 3.31 -26.59 1.08
N ALA A 417 4.13 -26.03 1.97
CA ALA A 417 5.20 -26.77 2.67
C ALA A 417 6.08 -27.62 1.73
N GLY A 418 6.47 -27.05 0.59
CA GLY A 418 7.32 -27.71 -0.41
C GLY A 418 6.66 -28.83 -1.21
N ARG A 419 5.35 -29.06 -1.08
CA ARG A 419 4.60 -30.10 -1.79
C ARG A 419 3.45 -29.51 -2.60
N THR A 420 3.01 -30.21 -3.64
CA THR A 420 1.79 -29.88 -4.37
C THR A 420 0.59 -30.63 -3.80
N GLU A 421 -0.53 -29.93 -3.69
CA GLU A 421 -1.82 -30.44 -3.26
C GLU A 421 -2.89 -30.01 -4.27
N ARG A 422 -3.99 -30.77 -4.33
CA ARG A 422 -5.13 -30.49 -5.20
C ARG A 422 -6.42 -30.51 -4.40
N VAL A 423 -7.34 -29.62 -4.71
CA VAL A 423 -8.73 -29.62 -4.20
C VAL A 423 -9.71 -29.48 -5.36
N GLN A 424 -10.96 -29.84 -5.12
CA GLN A 424 -12.06 -29.72 -6.08
C GLN A 424 -13.16 -28.81 -5.54
N ALA A 425 -13.74 -27.98 -6.41
CA ALA A 425 -14.82 -27.07 -6.05
C ALA A 425 -15.93 -26.99 -7.10
N SER A 426 -17.14 -26.63 -6.68
CA SER A 426 -18.24 -26.33 -7.61
C SER A 426 -18.01 -25.03 -8.38
N HIS A 427 -17.35 -24.05 -7.76
CA HIS A 427 -17.02 -22.75 -8.31
C HIS A 427 -15.63 -22.31 -7.85
N ALA A 428 -14.97 -21.46 -8.63
CA ALA A 428 -13.73 -20.80 -8.24
C ALA A 428 -13.78 -19.29 -8.49
N VAL A 429 -13.21 -18.51 -7.57
CA VAL A 429 -12.99 -17.07 -7.73
C VAL A 429 -11.50 -16.79 -7.65
N LEU A 430 -10.96 -16.20 -8.71
CA LEU A 430 -9.57 -15.73 -8.77
C LEU A 430 -9.51 -14.28 -8.26
N ALA A 431 -9.25 -14.12 -6.96
CA ALA A 431 -9.07 -12.84 -6.28
C ALA A 431 -7.58 -12.43 -6.18
N CYS A 432 -6.72 -12.98 -7.03
CA CYS A 432 -5.29 -12.70 -7.13
C CYS A 432 -4.98 -11.71 -8.26
N TYR A 433 -3.73 -11.23 -8.36
CA TYR A 433 -3.35 -10.22 -9.35
C TYR A 433 -3.70 -10.66 -10.79
N ASN A 434 -4.24 -9.75 -11.59
CA ASN A 434 -4.68 -10.09 -12.96
C ASN A 434 -3.54 -10.70 -13.80
N ASN A 435 -2.32 -10.20 -13.63
CA ASN A 435 -1.17 -10.60 -14.44
C ASN A 435 -0.73 -12.06 -14.22
N ILE A 436 -1.06 -12.69 -13.07
CA ILE A 436 -0.72 -14.09 -12.82
C ILE A 436 -1.79 -15.05 -13.38
N ILE A 437 -3.03 -14.60 -13.52
CA ILE A 437 -4.18 -15.44 -13.90
C ILE A 437 -3.96 -16.21 -15.22
N PRO A 438 -3.40 -15.64 -16.30
CA PRO A 438 -3.12 -16.38 -17.53
C PRO A 438 -2.12 -17.54 -17.39
N TYR A 439 -1.33 -17.56 -16.31
CA TYR A 439 -0.43 -18.66 -15.98
C TYR A 439 -1.10 -19.70 -15.07
N LEU A 440 -2.13 -19.32 -14.31
CA LEU A 440 -2.91 -20.22 -13.46
C LEU A 440 -4.02 -20.93 -14.24
N CYS A 441 -4.68 -20.24 -15.18
CA CYS A 441 -5.82 -20.75 -15.93
C CYS A 441 -5.53 -20.74 -17.44
N HIS A 442 -5.11 -21.88 -17.97
CA HIS A 442 -4.78 -22.03 -19.39
C HIS A 442 -6.00 -22.15 -20.31
N GLU A 443 -7.21 -22.25 -19.75
CA GLU A 443 -8.47 -22.33 -20.51
C GLU A 443 -8.98 -20.95 -20.97
N LEU A 444 -8.32 -19.86 -20.56
CA LEU A 444 -8.74 -18.51 -20.91
C LEU A 444 -8.57 -18.25 -22.42
N PRO A 445 -9.57 -17.63 -23.08
CA PRO A 445 -9.42 -17.15 -24.45
C PRO A 445 -8.21 -16.23 -24.60
N PRO A 446 -7.47 -16.26 -25.73
CA PRO A 446 -6.28 -15.43 -25.92
C PRO A 446 -6.51 -13.93 -25.67
N ALA A 447 -7.63 -13.37 -26.14
CA ALA A 447 -7.97 -11.97 -25.95
C ALA A 447 -8.18 -11.60 -24.46
N GLN A 448 -8.80 -12.50 -23.69
CA GLN A 448 -8.96 -12.33 -22.26
C GLN A 448 -7.60 -12.39 -21.54
N ALA A 449 -6.76 -13.35 -21.91
CA ALA A 449 -5.43 -13.52 -21.36
C ALA A 449 -4.51 -12.33 -21.69
N GLU A 450 -4.66 -11.70 -22.86
CA GLU A 450 -3.95 -10.46 -23.22
C GLU A 450 -4.44 -9.27 -22.38
N ALA A 451 -5.76 -9.10 -22.25
CA ALA A 451 -6.36 -8.05 -21.45
C ALA A 451 -5.94 -8.12 -19.96
N LEU A 452 -5.82 -9.33 -19.41
CA LEU A 452 -5.33 -9.55 -18.04
C LEU A 452 -3.84 -9.22 -17.85
N ARG A 453 -3.02 -9.27 -18.91
CA ARG A 453 -1.58 -8.90 -18.87
C ARG A 453 -1.34 -7.42 -19.09
N TRP A 454 -2.31 -6.71 -19.67
CA TRP A 454 -2.20 -5.32 -20.04
C TRP A 454 -1.85 -4.39 -18.86
N PRO A 455 -2.55 -4.45 -17.68
CA PRO A 455 -2.22 -3.57 -16.57
C PRO A 455 -0.86 -3.93 -15.97
N GLN A 456 -0.16 -2.93 -15.42
CA GLN A 456 1.04 -3.16 -14.63
C GLN A 456 0.77 -2.71 -13.19
N LYS A 457 0.91 -3.63 -12.24
CA LYS A 457 0.80 -3.30 -10.81
C LYS A 457 1.79 -2.19 -10.45
N VAL A 458 1.33 -1.25 -9.64
CA VAL A 458 2.12 -0.10 -9.19
C VAL A 458 3.02 -0.51 -8.03
N PRO A 459 4.36 -0.40 -8.13
CA PRO A 459 5.26 -0.74 -7.04
C PRO A 459 5.33 0.39 -5.99
N LEU A 460 5.23 0.04 -4.71
CA LEU A 460 5.43 0.99 -3.61
C LEU A 460 5.93 0.30 -2.32
N VAL A 461 6.42 1.10 -1.38
CA VAL A 461 6.92 0.63 -0.08
C VAL A 461 6.40 1.50 1.04
N TYR A 462 5.80 0.86 2.05
CA TYR A 462 5.39 1.49 3.30
C TYR A 462 6.29 0.99 4.43
N THR A 463 7.07 1.88 5.02
CA THR A 463 7.99 1.55 6.12
C THR A 463 7.48 2.14 7.41
N ASN A 464 7.23 1.28 8.40
CA ASN A 464 6.87 1.68 9.75
C ASN A 464 8.13 1.59 10.63
N VAL A 465 8.52 2.73 11.20
CA VAL A 465 9.63 2.84 12.14
C VAL A 465 9.05 3.08 13.53
N ALA A 466 9.22 2.10 14.42
CA ALA A 466 8.80 2.25 15.80
C ALA A 466 9.85 3.07 16.56
N LEU A 467 9.46 4.25 17.02
CA LEU A 467 10.31 5.16 17.78
C LEU A 467 10.01 5.02 19.27
N ARG A 468 11.05 5.13 20.11
CA ARG A 468 10.91 5.11 21.58
C ARG A 468 10.22 6.36 22.14
N ASN A 469 10.33 7.46 21.41
CA ASN A 469 9.74 8.76 21.72
C ASN A 469 9.73 9.61 20.45
N TRP A 470 8.97 10.70 20.43
CA TRP A 470 8.95 11.65 19.29
C TRP A 470 9.38 13.06 19.68
N ARG A 471 10.23 13.20 20.70
CA ARG A 471 10.79 14.48 21.16
C ARG A 471 11.51 15.25 20.06
N ALA A 472 12.22 14.57 19.17
CA ALA A 472 12.92 15.22 18.06
C ALA A 472 11.94 15.86 17.06
N PHE A 473 10.83 15.16 16.75
CA PHE A 473 9.74 15.69 15.91
C PHE A 473 9.04 16.87 16.60
N ALA A 474 8.76 16.76 17.90
CA ALA A 474 8.18 17.84 18.68
C ALA A 474 9.07 19.10 18.68
N LYS A 475 10.38 18.94 18.85
CA LYS A 475 11.36 20.05 18.79
C LYS A 475 11.48 20.64 17.39
N ALA A 476 11.37 19.82 16.34
CA ALA A 476 11.33 20.28 14.96
C ALA A 476 9.99 20.96 14.60
N GLY A 477 8.94 20.76 15.40
CA GLY A 477 7.57 21.16 15.06
C GLY A 477 7.05 20.43 13.83
N MET A 478 7.39 19.14 13.68
CA MET A 478 7.16 18.35 12.46
C MET A 478 6.20 17.19 12.73
N TYR A 479 5.10 17.16 11.98
CA TYR A 479 4.21 15.99 11.89
C TYR A 479 4.45 15.23 10.59
N TYR A 480 4.61 15.97 9.49
CA TYR A 480 4.79 15.48 8.13
C TYR A 480 6.03 16.13 7.49
N PHE A 481 6.71 15.40 6.61
CA PHE A 481 7.75 15.97 5.77
C PHE A 481 7.67 15.43 4.34
N SER A 482 8.03 16.28 3.36
CA SER A 482 8.42 15.85 2.01
C SER A 482 9.93 16.00 1.82
N ALA A 483 10.54 15.08 1.08
CA ALA A 483 11.96 15.06 0.73
C ALA A 483 12.13 14.75 -0.78
N PRO A 484 11.93 15.74 -1.68
CA PRO A 484 11.64 15.49 -3.10
C PRO A 484 12.70 14.72 -3.91
N GLN A 485 13.94 14.71 -3.45
CA GLN A 485 15.04 14.01 -4.13
C GLN A 485 15.71 12.93 -3.26
N ASP A 486 15.22 12.69 -2.04
CA ASP A 486 15.76 11.64 -1.19
C ASP A 486 14.98 10.33 -1.36
N PHE A 487 15.42 9.26 -0.69
CA PHE A 487 14.89 7.92 -0.91
C PHE A 487 13.44 7.76 -0.47
N PHE A 488 13.09 8.12 0.77
CA PHE A 488 11.69 8.23 1.15
C PHE A 488 11.21 9.63 0.77
N GLY A 489 10.30 9.70 -0.19
CA GLY A 489 9.81 10.96 -0.76
C GLY A 489 8.96 11.76 0.23
N TYR A 490 8.33 11.08 1.19
CA TYR A 490 7.67 11.71 2.33
C TYR A 490 7.55 10.75 3.52
N GLY A 491 7.20 11.32 4.67
CA GLY A 491 6.83 10.56 5.86
C GLY A 491 6.04 11.38 6.87
N MET A 492 5.38 10.69 7.80
CA MET A 492 4.56 11.31 8.84
C MET A 492 4.52 10.49 10.13
N LEU A 493 4.37 11.16 11.27
CA LEU A 493 3.99 10.50 12.51
C LEU A 493 2.61 9.83 12.34
N ASP A 494 2.39 8.76 13.10
CA ASP A 494 1.15 7.97 13.03
C ASP A 494 -0.10 8.82 13.25
N PHE A 495 -1.21 8.39 12.65
CA PHE A 495 -2.49 9.08 12.77
C PHE A 495 -2.97 9.06 14.23
N PRO A 496 -3.55 10.16 14.73
CA PRO A 496 -3.98 10.27 16.12
C PRO A 496 -5.34 9.58 16.34
N VAL A 497 -5.39 8.26 16.17
CA VAL A 497 -6.59 7.43 16.27
C VAL A 497 -6.64 6.71 17.62
N SER A 498 -7.68 7.00 18.41
CA SER A 498 -8.00 6.26 19.64
C SER A 498 -9.33 5.53 19.51
N MET A 499 -9.34 4.25 19.86
CA MET A 499 -10.54 3.41 19.92
C MET A 499 -10.57 2.68 21.27
N PRO A 500 -11.72 2.25 21.80
CA PRO A 500 -11.76 1.51 23.06
C PRO A 500 -10.75 0.36 23.13
N GLY A 501 -9.83 0.43 24.10
CA GLY A 501 -8.73 -0.54 24.27
C GLY A 501 -7.41 -0.19 23.57
N TYR A 502 -7.36 0.88 22.77
CA TYR A 502 -6.13 1.38 22.13
C TYR A 502 -6.11 2.91 22.06
N ALA A 503 -5.01 3.52 22.49
CA ALA A 503 -4.82 4.97 22.41
C ALA A 503 -3.61 5.29 21.56
N PHE A 504 -3.72 6.32 20.72
CA PHE A 504 -2.56 6.87 20.01
C PHE A 504 -1.55 7.51 20.98
N SER A 505 -0.35 7.78 20.49
CA SER A 505 0.73 8.42 21.25
C SER A 505 0.52 9.92 21.38
N GLU A 506 0.00 10.37 22.52
CA GLU A 506 -0.45 11.75 22.73
C GLU A 506 0.69 12.73 23.03
N ASN A 507 1.73 12.29 23.74
CA ASN A 507 2.80 13.18 24.20
C ASN A 507 4.20 12.75 23.71
N PRO A 508 5.16 13.70 23.58
CA PRO A 508 6.48 13.44 22.99
C PRO A 508 7.33 12.38 23.66
N ASP A 509 7.05 12.03 24.93
CA ASP A 509 7.80 11.03 25.69
C ASP A 509 7.34 9.60 25.41
N GLN A 510 6.17 9.43 24.77
CA GLN A 510 5.62 8.12 24.42
C GLN A 510 6.19 7.58 23.11
N PRO A 511 6.32 6.25 22.98
CA PRO A 511 6.69 5.63 21.72
C PRO A 511 5.63 5.85 20.66
N ILE A 512 6.01 5.94 19.38
CA ILE A 512 5.10 6.23 18.25
C ILE A 512 5.59 5.53 16.98
N LEU A 513 4.71 5.28 16.02
CA LEU A 513 5.11 4.88 14.68
C LEU A 513 5.39 6.11 13.80
N LEU A 514 6.46 6.02 13.02
CA LEU A 514 6.74 6.90 11.90
C LEU A 514 6.50 6.11 10.62
N HIS A 515 5.61 6.63 9.78
CA HIS A 515 5.28 6.09 8.47
C HIS A 515 6.15 6.76 7.41
N LEU A 516 6.86 5.99 6.58
CA LEU A 516 7.71 6.47 5.50
C LEU A 516 7.32 5.80 4.18
N VAL A 517 7.30 6.58 3.09
CA VAL A 517 6.88 6.10 1.77
C VAL A 517 8.01 6.22 0.75
N HIS A 518 8.24 5.12 0.04
CA HIS A 518 9.16 5.07 -1.09
C HIS A 518 8.47 4.44 -2.30
N THR A 519 8.70 5.05 -3.47
CA THR A 519 8.26 4.55 -4.77
C THR A 519 9.45 4.54 -5.73
N PRO A 520 9.75 3.39 -6.36
CA PRO A 520 10.93 3.21 -7.20
C PRO A 520 10.70 3.73 -8.63
N ALA A 521 10.31 5.01 -8.77
CA ALA A 521 10.03 5.63 -10.07
C ALA A 521 11.31 5.82 -10.89
N VAL A 522 11.19 5.81 -12.22
CA VAL A 522 12.30 6.00 -13.17
C VAL A 522 11.93 7.11 -14.15
N PRO A 523 12.16 8.38 -13.77
CA PRO A 523 11.64 9.52 -14.54
C PRO A 523 12.06 9.51 -16.02
N GLY A 524 11.15 9.94 -16.88
CA GLY A 524 11.36 10.05 -18.33
C GLY A 524 10.93 8.82 -19.15
N LEU A 525 10.43 7.77 -18.50
CA LEU A 525 9.82 6.61 -19.17
C LEU A 525 8.29 6.65 -19.07
N PRO A 526 7.55 6.00 -19.98
CA PRO A 526 6.10 5.82 -19.82
C PRO A 526 5.74 5.06 -18.52
N PRO A 527 4.58 5.32 -17.89
CA PRO A 527 4.19 4.77 -16.59
C PRO A 527 4.38 3.27 -16.45
N ARG A 528 3.85 2.49 -17.41
CA ARG A 528 3.92 1.02 -17.38
C ARG A 528 5.35 0.50 -17.41
N GLU A 529 6.30 1.22 -18.01
CA GLU A 529 7.70 0.83 -18.00
C GLU A 529 8.39 1.23 -16.69
N GLN A 530 8.08 2.41 -16.14
CA GLN A 530 8.52 2.79 -14.79
C GLN A 530 8.09 1.74 -13.75
N TYR A 531 6.83 1.27 -13.81
CA TYR A 531 6.34 0.24 -12.89
C TYR A 531 7.09 -1.10 -13.03
N ARG A 532 7.46 -1.51 -14.26
CA ARG A 532 8.24 -2.75 -14.46
C ARG A 532 9.63 -2.66 -13.87
N GLN A 533 10.32 -1.54 -14.10
CA GLN A 533 11.67 -1.32 -13.56
C GLN A 533 11.65 -1.10 -12.05
N GLY A 534 10.63 -0.40 -11.56
CA GLY A 534 10.38 -0.21 -10.14
C GLY A 534 10.15 -1.54 -9.41
N ARG A 535 9.34 -2.43 -9.99
CA ARG A 535 9.15 -3.80 -9.49
C ARG A 535 10.47 -4.56 -9.41
N ALA A 536 11.27 -4.54 -10.49
CA ALA A 536 12.56 -5.22 -10.52
C ALA A 536 13.52 -4.66 -9.45
N THR A 537 13.54 -3.33 -9.27
CA THR A 537 14.31 -2.64 -8.24
C THR A 537 13.93 -3.14 -6.86
N LEU A 538 12.64 -3.09 -6.50
CA LEU A 538 12.20 -3.53 -5.17
C LEU A 538 12.50 -5.01 -4.92
N LEU A 539 12.28 -5.89 -5.89
CA LEU A 539 12.59 -7.31 -5.76
C LEU A 539 14.09 -7.57 -5.49
N GLY A 540 14.97 -6.70 -6.00
CA GLY A 540 16.42 -6.77 -5.77
C GLY A 540 16.89 -6.16 -4.45
N MET A 541 16.07 -5.35 -3.78
CA MET A 541 16.43 -4.69 -2.51
C MET A 541 16.26 -5.63 -1.33
N ARG A 542 17.20 -5.52 -0.38
CA ARG A 542 17.19 -6.22 0.91
C ARG A 542 16.70 -5.30 2.03
N PHE A 543 16.37 -5.87 3.19
CA PHE A 543 16.01 -5.10 4.38
C PHE A 543 17.07 -4.06 4.74
N GLU A 544 18.36 -4.45 4.70
CA GLU A 544 19.47 -3.58 5.08
C GLU A 544 19.60 -2.34 4.19
N ASP A 545 19.11 -2.41 2.96
CA ASP A 545 19.14 -1.25 2.06
C ASP A 545 18.15 -0.20 2.59
N PHE A 546 16.92 -0.60 2.92
CA PHE A 546 15.91 0.27 3.54
C PHE A 546 16.36 0.78 4.91
N GLU A 547 16.91 -0.08 5.77
CA GLU A 547 17.41 0.31 7.10
C GLU A 547 18.47 1.42 7.00
N GLN A 548 19.42 1.31 6.08
CA GLN A 548 20.44 2.34 5.86
C GLN A 548 19.82 3.67 5.39
N HIS A 549 18.80 3.62 4.54
CA HIS A 549 18.08 4.81 4.11
C HIS A 549 17.33 5.46 5.29
N VAL A 550 16.62 4.67 6.12
CA VAL A 550 15.91 5.16 7.31
C VAL A 550 16.89 5.87 8.25
N VAL A 551 17.98 5.18 8.63
CA VAL A 551 18.96 5.72 9.57
C VAL A 551 19.58 7.01 9.04
N ARG A 552 20.03 7.03 7.78
CA ARG A 552 20.68 8.20 7.19
C ARG A 552 19.74 9.39 7.09
N GLN A 553 18.54 9.18 6.54
CA GLN A 553 17.60 10.27 6.30
C GLN A 553 17.11 10.87 7.62
N LEU A 554 16.69 10.03 8.57
CA LEU A 554 16.23 10.53 9.88
C LEU A 554 17.36 11.20 10.67
N GLN A 555 18.59 10.67 10.60
CA GLN A 555 19.72 11.29 11.27
C GLN A 555 20.10 12.65 10.66
N GLY A 556 20.10 12.76 9.33
CA GLY A 556 20.36 14.02 8.63
C GLY A 556 19.27 15.07 8.87
N MET A 557 18.01 14.64 8.94
CA MET A 557 16.85 15.51 9.12
C MET A 557 16.64 15.95 10.57
N LEU A 558 16.83 15.05 11.55
CA LEU A 558 16.43 15.27 12.93
C LEU A 558 17.59 15.34 13.93
N GLY A 559 18.83 15.14 13.47
CA GLY A 559 20.02 15.13 14.34
C GLY A 559 20.21 16.44 15.10
N GLU A 560 19.98 17.59 14.46
CA GLU A 560 20.07 18.91 15.11
C GLU A 560 18.98 19.11 16.19
N TYR A 561 17.89 18.35 16.12
CA TYR A 561 16.82 18.33 17.11
C TYR A 561 17.04 17.27 18.21
N GLY A 562 18.19 16.60 18.20
CA GLY A 562 18.64 15.65 19.21
C GLY A 562 18.27 14.19 18.92
N PHE A 563 17.82 13.86 17.70
CA PHE A 563 17.59 12.48 17.29
C PHE A 563 18.91 11.71 17.21
N ASP A 564 18.90 10.49 17.73
CA ASP A 564 19.98 9.52 17.60
C ASP A 564 19.37 8.20 17.13
N ALA A 565 19.69 7.77 15.91
CA ALA A 565 19.06 6.60 15.32
C ALA A 565 19.29 5.31 16.13
N ALA A 566 20.45 5.15 16.78
CA ALA A 566 20.76 3.95 17.56
C ALA A 566 20.00 3.92 18.89
N ARG A 567 19.71 5.09 19.47
CA ARG A 567 18.94 5.22 20.70
C ARG A 567 17.43 5.20 20.45
N ASP A 568 16.97 5.94 19.46
CA ASP A 568 15.55 6.31 19.33
C ASP A 568 14.74 5.33 18.47
N ILE A 569 15.36 4.59 17.55
CA ILE A 569 14.69 3.55 16.76
C ILE A 569 14.63 2.26 17.57
N ALA A 570 13.42 1.75 17.83
CA ALA A 570 13.20 0.49 18.50
C ALA A 570 13.08 -0.68 17.52
N ALA A 571 12.39 -0.49 16.39
CA ALA A 571 12.18 -1.51 15.39
C ALA A 571 11.79 -0.91 14.03
N ILE A 572 11.97 -1.68 12.95
CA ILE A 572 11.59 -1.29 11.60
C ILE A 572 10.87 -2.46 10.91
N THR A 573 9.72 -2.15 10.31
CA THR A 573 9.01 -3.05 9.40
C THR A 573 8.86 -2.37 8.04
N VAL A 574 9.35 -3.03 6.99
CA VAL A 574 9.29 -2.55 5.60
C VAL A 574 8.28 -3.40 4.84
N ASN A 575 7.09 -2.86 4.59
CA ASN A 575 6.09 -3.50 3.75
C ASN A 575 6.37 -3.18 2.29
N ARG A 576 7.07 -4.09 1.61
CA ARG A 576 7.50 -3.94 0.24
C ARG A 576 6.49 -4.56 -0.71
N TRP A 577 5.94 -3.77 -1.63
CA TRP A 577 4.94 -4.20 -2.59
C TRP A 577 5.41 -3.97 -4.03
N PRO A 578 6.21 -4.88 -4.61
CA PRO A 578 6.56 -4.84 -6.04
C PRO A 578 5.34 -5.01 -6.95
N HIS A 579 4.22 -5.53 -6.41
CA HIS A 579 2.93 -5.68 -7.07
C HIS A 579 1.83 -4.97 -6.28
N GLY A 580 1.97 -3.67 -6.10
CA GLY A 580 1.19 -2.88 -5.14
C GLY A 580 -0.24 -2.54 -5.58
N TYR A 581 -0.49 -1.27 -5.92
CA TYR A 581 -1.81 -0.81 -6.33
C TYR A 581 -2.26 -1.41 -7.67
N ALA A 582 -3.57 -1.41 -7.88
CA ALA A 582 -4.15 -1.65 -9.21
C ALA A 582 -3.68 -0.55 -10.16
N TYR A 583 -3.59 -0.87 -11.45
CA TYR A 583 -3.33 0.16 -12.45
C TYR A 583 -4.62 0.94 -12.69
N GLU A 584 -4.58 2.24 -12.43
CA GLU A 584 -5.62 3.19 -12.79
C GLU A 584 -5.20 3.90 -14.09
N TYR A 585 -6.18 4.26 -14.93
CA TYR A 585 -5.88 4.85 -16.24
C TYR A 585 -5.28 6.24 -16.10
N ILE A 586 -4.23 6.49 -16.87
CA ILE A 586 -3.52 7.76 -16.86
C ILE A 586 -3.85 8.47 -18.16
N ASP A 587 -4.66 9.53 -18.10
CA ASP A 587 -5.18 10.25 -19.29
C ASP A 587 -4.07 10.71 -20.27
N LEU A 588 -2.83 10.88 -19.81
CA LEU A 588 -1.67 11.24 -20.65
C LEU A 588 -1.20 10.08 -21.57
N HIS A 589 -1.47 8.84 -21.17
CA HIS A 589 -0.91 7.63 -21.78
C HIS A 589 -1.97 6.64 -22.25
N ASP A 590 -3.18 6.74 -21.71
CA ASP A 590 -4.31 5.87 -21.99
C ASP A 590 -5.45 6.65 -22.67
N PRO A 591 -6.35 5.99 -23.42
CA PRO A 591 -7.50 6.65 -24.02
C PRO A 591 -8.37 7.38 -22.98
N ALA A 592 -8.70 8.64 -23.26
CA ALA A 592 -9.41 9.51 -22.33
C ALA A 592 -10.85 9.09 -21.99
N ASP A 593 -11.41 8.12 -22.72
CA ASP A 593 -12.74 7.55 -22.48
C ASP A 593 -12.69 6.22 -21.71
N TRP A 594 -11.51 5.76 -21.31
CA TRP A 594 -11.37 4.62 -20.42
C TRP A 594 -11.64 5.04 -18.97
N GLY A 595 -12.24 4.13 -18.21
CA GLY A 595 -12.74 4.37 -16.85
C GLY A 595 -13.43 3.13 -16.30
N HIS A 596 -14.38 3.30 -15.38
CA HIS A 596 -15.05 2.18 -14.71
C HIS A 596 -15.77 1.19 -15.66
N ASP A 597 -16.42 1.71 -16.70
CA ASP A 597 -17.22 0.88 -17.62
C ASP A 597 -16.49 0.55 -18.93
N LYS A 598 -15.27 1.07 -19.13
CA LYS A 598 -14.56 0.97 -20.40
C LYS A 598 -13.06 0.79 -20.21
N GLY A 599 -12.51 -0.23 -20.84
CA GLY A 599 -11.08 -0.51 -20.86
C GLY A 599 -10.78 -2.01 -20.88
N PRO A 600 -9.50 -2.40 -20.90
CA PRO A 600 -9.09 -3.80 -20.99
C PRO A 600 -9.57 -4.65 -19.81
N HIS A 601 -9.68 -4.09 -18.60
CA HIS A 601 -10.19 -4.80 -17.42
C HIS A 601 -11.56 -5.46 -17.62
N ILE A 602 -12.46 -4.88 -18.44
CA ILE A 602 -13.78 -5.46 -18.77
C ILE A 602 -13.63 -6.79 -19.51
N THR A 603 -12.76 -6.83 -20.51
CA THR A 603 -12.48 -8.08 -21.25
C THR A 603 -11.72 -9.06 -20.36
N GLY A 604 -10.77 -8.55 -19.57
CA GLY A 604 -9.96 -9.39 -18.67
C GLY A 604 -10.79 -10.10 -17.60
N ARG A 605 -11.76 -9.41 -17.00
CA ARG A 605 -12.56 -9.92 -15.87
C ARG A 605 -13.70 -10.87 -16.23
N ALA A 606 -13.93 -11.11 -17.52
CA ALA A 606 -15.04 -11.94 -17.99
C ALA A 606 -15.02 -13.34 -17.34
N ARG A 607 -16.19 -13.84 -16.94
CA ARG A 607 -16.32 -15.19 -16.40
C ARG A 607 -15.88 -16.26 -17.40
N CYS A 608 -15.09 -17.23 -16.95
CA CYS A 608 -14.72 -18.43 -17.70
C CYS A 608 -15.40 -19.65 -17.07
N GLY A 609 -16.63 -19.97 -17.52
CA GLY A 609 -17.41 -21.09 -16.97
C GLY A 609 -17.62 -20.95 -15.46
N ARG A 610 -17.10 -21.91 -14.69
CA ARG A 610 -17.17 -21.96 -13.22
C ARG A 610 -16.07 -21.14 -12.51
N ILE A 611 -15.35 -20.30 -13.26
CA ILE A 611 -14.23 -19.49 -12.78
C ILE A 611 -14.55 -18.01 -13.03
N SER A 612 -14.61 -17.20 -11.97
CA SER A 612 -14.77 -15.73 -12.02
C SER A 612 -13.52 -15.01 -11.51
N ILE A 613 -13.35 -13.73 -11.85
CA ILE A 613 -12.17 -12.91 -11.50
C ILE A 613 -12.60 -11.70 -10.67
N ALA A 614 -11.94 -11.47 -9.53
CA ALA A 614 -12.43 -10.55 -8.50
C ALA A 614 -11.39 -9.60 -7.89
N ASN A 615 -10.13 -9.57 -8.32
CA ASN A 615 -9.17 -8.63 -7.73
C ASN A 615 -9.55 -7.16 -8.02
N SER A 616 -9.09 -6.18 -7.24
CA SER A 616 -9.33 -4.75 -7.54
C SER A 616 -8.74 -4.33 -8.90
N ASP A 617 -7.73 -5.05 -9.39
CA ASP A 617 -7.23 -4.97 -10.78
C ASP A 617 -8.35 -5.16 -11.84
N SER A 618 -9.38 -5.92 -11.51
CA SER A 618 -10.53 -6.18 -12.39
C SER A 618 -11.54 -5.03 -12.44
N GLU A 619 -11.34 -3.99 -11.64
CA GLU A 619 -12.13 -2.76 -11.63
C GLU A 619 -11.30 -1.53 -12.02
N ALA A 620 -10.00 -1.71 -12.32
CA ALA A 620 -9.04 -0.62 -12.55
C ALA A 620 -9.11 0.47 -11.46
N ASN A 621 -9.25 0.03 -10.20
CA ASN A 621 -9.55 0.88 -9.05
C ASN A 621 -8.82 0.34 -7.80
N ALA A 622 -7.89 1.08 -7.21
CA ALA A 622 -7.00 0.53 -6.16
C ALA A 622 -7.59 0.50 -4.73
N TYR A 623 -8.84 0.90 -4.56
CA TYR A 623 -9.46 1.20 -3.27
C TYR A 623 -10.26 0.02 -2.70
N VAL A 624 -10.65 0.12 -1.41
CA VAL A 624 -11.40 -0.91 -0.68
C VAL A 624 -12.72 -1.25 -1.39
N ASN A 625 -13.49 -0.23 -1.79
CA ASN A 625 -14.73 -0.42 -2.54
C ASN A 625 -14.49 -1.13 -3.88
N GLY A 626 -13.42 -0.80 -4.61
CA GLY A 626 -13.04 -1.52 -5.83
C GLY A 626 -12.82 -3.02 -5.59
N ALA A 627 -12.17 -3.39 -4.49
CA ALA A 627 -11.99 -4.80 -4.11
C ALA A 627 -13.31 -5.50 -3.74
N VAL A 628 -14.22 -4.80 -3.04
CA VAL A 628 -15.50 -5.35 -2.59
C VAL A 628 -16.49 -5.49 -3.75
N ASP A 629 -16.54 -4.52 -4.66
CA ASP A 629 -17.42 -4.52 -5.83
C ASP A 629 -17.03 -5.64 -6.81
N ALA A 630 -15.72 -5.83 -7.01
CA ALA A 630 -15.18 -6.95 -7.79
C ALA A 630 -15.58 -8.31 -7.21
N ALA A 631 -15.54 -8.43 -5.88
CA ALA A 631 -15.95 -9.64 -5.17
C ALA A 631 -17.45 -9.92 -5.31
N TRP A 632 -18.28 -8.89 -5.14
CA TRP A 632 -19.73 -8.99 -5.33
C TRP A 632 -20.08 -9.45 -6.75
N ARG A 633 -19.52 -8.78 -7.77
CA ARG A 633 -19.71 -9.12 -9.18
C ARG A 633 -19.32 -10.56 -9.46
N ALA A 634 -18.13 -10.98 -9.04
CA ALA A 634 -17.62 -12.32 -9.30
C ALA A 634 -18.47 -13.42 -8.64
N VAL A 635 -19.06 -13.16 -7.48
CA VAL A 635 -19.99 -14.10 -6.82
C VAL A 635 -21.33 -14.16 -7.54
N ALA A 636 -21.90 -13.00 -7.92
CA ALA A 636 -23.16 -12.95 -8.67
C ALA A 636 -23.05 -13.72 -10.00
N GLU A 637 -21.94 -13.53 -10.73
CA GLU A 637 -21.60 -14.28 -11.94
C GLU A 637 -21.65 -15.80 -11.74
N GLN A 638 -21.33 -16.33 -10.56
CA GLN A 638 -21.34 -17.78 -10.29
C GLN A 638 -22.71 -18.31 -9.85
N LEU A 639 -23.57 -17.44 -9.30
CA LEU A 639 -24.84 -17.84 -8.67
C LEU A 639 -26.08 -17.56 -9.54
N GLU A 640 -25.99 -16.62 -10.50
CA GLU A 640 -27.08 -16.31 -11.44
C GLU A 640 -27.43 -17.45 -12.43
N GLN A 641 -26.66 -18.56 -12.44
CA GLN A 641 -26.97 -19.76 -13.24
C GLN A 641 -27.68 -20.89 -12.47
N ALA A 642 -28.24 -20.62 -11.28
CA ALA A 642 -29.03 -21.59 -10.52
C ALA A 642 -30.56 -21.44 -10.70
N GLY A 643 -31.01 -20.69 -11.72
CA GLY A 643 -32.43 -20.49 -12.07
C GLY A 643 -32.84 -21.26 -13.31
#